data_AF-A0A949P8S6-F1
#
_entry.id   AF-A0A949P8S6-F1
#
_cell.length_a   1.000
_cell.length_b   1.000
_cell.length_c   1.000
_cell.angle_alpha   90.00
_cell.angle_beta   90.00
_cell.angle_gamma   90.00
#
_symmetry.space_group_name_H-M   'P 1'
#
loop_
_entity.id
_entity.type
_entity.pdbx_description
1 polymer ?
#
loop_
_entity_poly.entity_id
_entity_poly.type
_entity_poly.pdbx_seq_one_letter_code
_entity_poly.pdbx_strand_id
1 'polypeptide(L)'
;MTGRQTESWLLDRPSDADWQRWGIDPAWSQIVEAPSHDGGSRSWHVLDTGPPDVSEVNSPGGGEAAATVLCIHGNPTWAYVWSPFLRKLQSRHRVIAIDQLGMGYSERGGRRRYVDRIRDLDDLIVALGLSGGQPLVLAAHDWGGAVAMGWAAQDPRQVAGMILCNTGIGVPSGRSAPGIIRLAASAPMLDVVCRGTPTFVEGTIRLSRGRITKDDRNALRAPYKTSPSRAAIADFVDDIPLGAGHPSERALAEVAERLRTVAAPVLLAYGSQDPVFNDDFAKDLADRFPNATTHRFARAGHLVMLEADVAAVAEAWISDLVEGQLAPDTSGEAVTEKAGTFWTDLEDRRADDDVAIVDMAANEELTFAELIGRIEAVATELRRRGLESGDRVAILTPPGVDLLTAVYGVWRAGGVTVLADRGLGLRGLGVAIRSARPTWAIGPKRALAASRAMRWTPRAQRLAIGDLTSASCGDLPPLPAPDDEAAVLFTSGATGPAKGVRYLHRQLECQRDALAATYGITRSDRLVAAFAPFALYGPALGIPTALPNCDVTKPGQLTAEVLDDACQRINATIAFASPSALANVVASAVDTSLAGVASLRVILSAGAPVPSETLHAVAALAPDASLHTPYGMTEALPIADITLAEID
;
A
#
# COMPACT_ATOMS: atom_id res chain seq x y z
N MET A 1 54.84 -29.57 -3.67
CA MET A 1 54.80 -28.19 -3.14
C MET A 1 54.10 -27.30 -4.16
N THR A 2 52.76 -27.28 -4.10
CA THR A 2 51.91 -26.36 -4.86
C THR A 2 51.41 -25.33 -3.86
N GLY A 3 52.03 -24.15 -3.87
CA GLY A 3 51.73 -23.07 -2.94
C GLY A 3 50.26 -22.67 -3.04
N ARG A 4 49.54 -22.71 -1.92
CA ARG A 4 48.31 -21.94 -1.74
C ARG A 4 48.66 -20.50 -2.10
N GLN A 5 48.03 -19.93 -3.13
CA GLN A 5 47.91 -18.48 -3.21
C GLN A 5 47.18 -18.08 -1.93
N THR A 6 47.95 -17.56 -0.97
CA THR A 6 47.47 -17.03 0.30
C THR A 6 46.28 -16.11 0.07
N GLU A 7 45.26 -16.29 0.88
CA GLU A 7 43.92 -15.68 0.87
C GLU A 7 43.98 -14.14 0.96
N SER A 8 44.47 -13.47 -0.09
CA SER A 8 44.74 -12.02 -0.05
C SER A 8 43.46 -11.18 0.13
N TRP A 9 42.29 -11.75 -0.15
CA TRP A 9 41.00 -11.10 0.05
C TRP A 9 40.54 -11.10 1.52
N LEU A 10 41.04 -12.03 2.36
CA LEU A 10 40.79 -12.01 3.82
C LEU A 10 41.54 -10.88 4.51
N LEU A 11 42.68 -10.43 3.95
CA LEU A 11 43.52 -9.37 4.52
C LEU A 11 42.91 -7.95 4.36
N ASP A 12 41.88 -7.80 3.53
CA ASP A 12 41.23 -6.51 3.25
C ASP A 12 39.99 -6.25 4.13
N ARG A 13 39.74 -7.10 5.14
CA ARG A 13 38.58 -6.96 6.05
C ARG A 13 38.62 -5.64 6.84
N PRO A 14 37.46 -5.06 7.14
CA PRO A 14 37.38 -3.87 8.01
C PRO A 14 37.92 -4.19 9.41
N SER A 15 38.56 -3.20 10.03
CA SER A 15 38.99 -3.28 11.42
C SER A 15 37.79 -3.18 12.38
N ASP A 16 37.97 -3.57 13.64
CA ASP A 16 36.94 -3.39 14.68
C ASP A 16 36.47 -1.93 14.78
N ALA A 17 37.40 -0.98 14.59
CA ALA A 17 37.08 0.45 14.57
C ALA A 17 36.22 0.85 13.36
N ASP A 18 36.45 0.24 12.19
CA ASP A 18 35.61 0.45 11.00
C ASP A 18 34.19 -0.10 11.23
N TRP A 19 34.08 -1.32 11.78
CA TRP A 19 32.79 -1.95 12.11
C TRP A 19 31.99 -1.12 13.11
N GLN A 20 32.60 -0.73 14.22
CA GLN A 20 31.97 0.11 15.24
C GLN A 20 31.51 1.46 14.66
N ARG A 21 32.34 2.09 13.83
CA ARG A 21 31.98 3.34 13.14
C ARG A 21 30.76 3.17 12.24
N TRP A 22 30.61 2.01 11.62
CA TRP A 22 29.46 1.69 10.77
C TRP A 22 28.25 1.18 11.56
N GLY A 23 28.36 1.12 12.89
CA GLY A 23 27.30 0.64 13.78
C GLY A 23 27.08 -0.87 13.69
N ILE A 24 28.12 -1.64 13.39
CA ILE A 24 28.13 -3.10 13.38
C ILE A 24 29.00 -3.57 14.53
N ASP A 25 28.50 -4.54 15.31
CA ASP A 25 29.32 -5.22 16.30
C ASP A 25 30.40 -6.05 15.57
N PRO A 26 31.70 -5.83 15.81
CA PRO A 26 32.75 -6.62 15.20
C PRO A 26 32.59 -8.13 15.41
N ALA A 27 31.96 -8.55 16.53
CA ALA A 27 31.72 -9.96 16.85
C ALA A 27 30.76 -10.66 15.87
N TRP A 28 29.91 -9.90 15.17
CA TRP A 28 29.00 -10.47 14.17
C TRP A 28 29.73 -10.92 12.90
N SER A 29 30.92 -10.36 12.61
CA SER A 29 31.64 -10.58 11.35
C SER A 29 32.47 -11.87 11.38
N GLN A 30 31.98 -12.90 10.71
CA GLN A 30 32.59 -14.24 10.67
C GLN A 30 32.76 -14.76 9.24
N ILE A 31 33.63 -15.78 9.10
CA ILE A 31 33.80 -16.56 7.87
C ILE A 31 33.24 -17.95 8.12
N VAL A 32 32.34 -18.39 7.24
CA VAL A 32 31.71 -19.71 7.26
C VAL A 32 32.23 -20.51 6.07
N GLU A 33 32.76 -21.69 6.34
CA GLU A 33 33.16 -22.65 5.32
C GLU A 33 31.96 -23.52 4.94
N ALA A 34 31.45 -23.34 3.72
CA ALA A 34 30.31 -24.08 3.20
C ALA A 34 30.77 -25.13 2.17
N PRO A 35 30.44 -26.42 2.35
CA PRO A 35 30.59 -27.42 1.30
C PRO A 35 29.88 -26.96 0.02
N SER A 36 30.54 -27.08 -1.13
CA SER A 36 30.02 -26.56 -2.39
C SER A 36 29.50 -27.66 -3.29
N HIS A 37 28.34 -27.42 -3.93
CA HIS A 37 27.79 -28.32 -4.95
C HIS A 37 28.72 -28.50 -6.17
N ASP A 38 29.64 -27.56 -6.41
CA ASP A 38 30.67 -27.66 -7.46
C ASP A 38 31.98 -28.33 -7.00
N GLY A 39 31.99 -28.86 -5.78
CA GLY A 39 33.10 -29.56 -5.16
C GLY A 39 33.98 -28.67 -4.26
N GLY A 40 34.48 -29.27 -3.17
CA GLY A 40 35.30 -28.56 -2.18
C GLY A 40 34.46 -27.78 -1.16
N SER A 41 35.08 -26.74 -0.59
CA SER A 41 34.45 -25.78 0.33
C SER A 41 34.62 -24.37 -0.24
N ARG A 42 33.67 -23.49 0.05
CA ARG A 42 33.76 -22.06 -0.24
C ARG A 42 33.70 -21.25 1.05
N SER A 43 34.50 -20.20 1.12
CA SER A 43 34.51 -19.29 2.26
C SER A 43 33.49 -18.17 2.08
N TRP A 44 32.52 -18.06 2.98
CA TRP A 44 31.50 -17.02 2.98
C TRP A 44 31.70 -16.06 4.12
N HIS A 45 31.70 -14.76 3.85
CA HIS A 45 31.59 -13.76 4.90
C HIS A 45 30.11 -13.55 5.26
N VAL A 46 29.82 -13.56 6.56
CA VAL A 46 28.49 -13.26 7.09
C VAL A 46 28.60 -12.32 8.29
N LEU A 47 27.58 -11.49 8.46
CA LEU A 47 27.29 -10.76 9.69
C LEU A 47 26.15 -11.49 10.40
N ASP A 48 26.41 -12.12 11.54
CA ASP A 48 25.44 -12.92 12.29
C ASP A 48 25.32 -12.40 13.72
N THR A 49 24.12 -11.99 14.11
CA THR A 49 23.87 -11.45 15.45
C THR A 49 23.88 -12.53 16.54
N GLY A 50 23.84 -13.82 16.14
CA GLY A 50 23.53 -14.91 17.05
C GLY A 50 22.05 -14.94 17.45
N PRO A 51 21.63 -15.98 18.19
CA PRO A 51 20.29 -16.03 18.76
C PRO A 51 20.08 -14.88 19.76
N PRO A 52 18.86 -14.33 19.88
CA PRO A 52 18.56 -13.27 20.84
C PRO A 52 18.74 -13.76 22.28
N ASP A 53 19.12 -12.88 23.20
CA ASP A 53 19.25 -13.20 24.62
C ASP A 53 17.86 -13.39 25.26
N VAL A 54 17.54 -14.64 25.58
CA VAL A 54 16.24 -15.05 26.14
C VAL A 54 15.98 -14.45 27.54
N SER A 55 17.00 -13.90 28.21
CA SER A 55 16.88 -13.31 29.55
C SER A 55 16.37 -11.86 29.58
N GLU A 56 16.41 -11.16 28.44
CA GLU A 56 15.94 -9.77 28.33
C GLU A 56 14.50 -9.64 27.78
N VAL A 57 13.90 -10.74 27.31
CA VAL A 57 12.53 -10.78 26.77
C VAL A 57 11.51 -10.90 27.91
N ASN A 58 11.38 -9.85 28.72
CA ASN A 58 10.32 -9.74 29.74
C ASN A 58 9.01 -9.24 29.10
N SER A 59 8.21 -10.14 28.54
CA SER A 59 6.80 -9.90 28.21
C SER A 59 5.90 -10.79 29.07
N PRO A 60 4.84 -10.24 29.72
CA PRO A 60 3.88 -11.05 30.47
C PRO A 60 2.97 -11.79 29.48
N GLY A 61 3.41 -12.98 29.07
CA GLY A 61 2.69 -13.89 28.17
C GLY A 61 3.68 -14.75 27.38
N GLY A 62 3.83 -16.02 27.77
CA GLY A 62 4.63 -17.09 27.15
C GLY A 62 5.53 -16.77 25.95
N GLY A 63 6.84 -16.93 26.14
CA GLY A 63 7.94 -16.82 25.16
C GLY A 63 7.57 -16.62 23.70
N GLU A 64 7.76 -15.40 23.20
CA GLU A 64 7.60 -15.07 21.78
C GLU A 64 8.56 -15.90 20.92
N ALA A 65 8.02 -16.61 19.93
CA ALA A 65 8.80 -17.44 19.01
C ALA A 65 9.72 -16.55 18.14
N ALA A 66 11.03 -16.61 18.36
CA ALA A 66 12.00 -15.89 17.55
C ALA A 66 12.14 -16.52 16.15
N ALA A 67 12.20 -15.68 15.12
CA ALA A 67 12.57 -16.07 13.76
C ALA A 67 14.08 -15.94 13.52
N THR A 68 14.58 -16.65 12.50
CA THR A 68 15.88 -16.36 11.90
C THR A 68 15.68 -15.63 10.58
N VAL A 69 16.26 -14.43 10.45
CA VAL A 69 16.16 -13.58 9.26
C VAL A 69 17.45 -13.68 8.46
N LEU A 70 17.40 -14.30 7.29
CA LEU A 70 18.52 -14.40 6.36
C LEU A 70 18.43 -13.29 5.31
N CYS A 71 19.38 -12.36 5.39
CA CYS A 71 19.46 -11.15 4.60
C CYS A 71 20.39 -11.31 3.38
N ILE A 72 19.85 -11.17 2.16
CA ILE A 72 20.52 -11.43 0.89
C ILE A 72 20.56 -10.14 0.07
N HIS A 73 21.76 -9.57 -0.11
CA HIS A 73 21.95 -8.32 -0.83
C HIS A 73 21.96 -8.49 -2.37
N GLY A 74 21.81 -7.40 -3.11
CA GLY A 74 21.92 -7.36 -4.59
C GLY A 74 23.23 -6.75 -5.11
N ASN A 75 23.22 -6.24 -6.33
CA ASN A 75 24.41 -5.78 -7.05
C ASN A 75 24.44 -4.25 -7.18
N PRO A 76 25.51 -3.53 -6.76
CA PRO A 76 26.81 -3.98 -6.27
C PRO A 76 26.92 -3.83 -4.74
N THR A 77 25.86 -4.12 -3.99
CA THR A 77 25.89 -3.97 -2.53
C THR A 77 26.60 -5.16 -1.88
N TRP A 78 26.58 -5.24 -0.55
CA TRP A 78 27.13 -6.33 0.25
C TRP A 78 26.39 -6.34 1.60
N ALA A 79 26.66 -7.31 2.48
CA ALA A 79 25.95 -7.58 3.74
C ALA A 79 25.63 -6.32 4.56
N TYR A 80 26.54 -5.33 4.56
CA TYR A 80 26.34 -4.04 5.25
C TYR A 80 25.04 -3.29 4.89
N VAL A 81 24.47 -3.47 3.69
CA VAL A 81 23.20 -2.82 3.31
C VAL A 81 22.06 -3.19 4.27
N TRP A 82 22.19 -4.31 4.97
CA TRP A 82 21.29 -4.81 5.99
C TRP A 82 21.64 -4.37 7.42
N SER A 83 22.58 -3.43 7.60
CA SER A 83 22.94 -2.89 8.92
C SER A 83 21.76 -2.34 9.74
N PRO A 84 20.68 -1.77 9.15
CA PRO A 84 19.50 -1.42 9.93
C PRO A 84 18.76 -2.64 10.47
N PHE A 85 18.72 -3.74 9.71
CA PHE A 85 18.10 -5.00 10.16
C PHE A 85 18.90 -5.61 11.30
N LEU A 86 20.22 -5.74 11.13
CA LEU A 86 21.13 -6.25 12.15
C LEU A 86 21.00 -5.47 13.47
N ARG A 87 20.91 -4.13 13.42
CA ARG A 87 20.78 -3.32 14.65
C ARG A 87 19.41 -3.39 15.29
N LYS A 88 18.35 -3.42 14.48
CA LYS A 88 16.98 -3.24 14.96
C LYS A 88 16.35 -4.55 15.44
N LEU A 89 16.56 -5.65 14.70
CA LEU A 89 15.87 -6.91 14.94
C LEU A 89 16.62 -7.84 15.91
N GLN A 90 17.92 -7.60 16.17
CA GLN A 90 18.79 -8.52 16.94
C GLN A 90 18.30 -8.86 18.36
N SER A 91 17.55 -7.97 19.01
CA SER A 91 17.03 -8.21 20.35
C SER A 91 15.90 -9.26 20.39
N ARG A 92 15.19 -9.49 19.27
CA ARG A 92 14.04 -10.39 19.19
C ARG A 92 14.25 -11.55 18.21
N HIS A 93 15.17 -11.39 17.27
CA HIS A 93 15.38 -12.33 16.16
C HIS A 93 16.88 -12.50 15.89
N ARG A 94 17.27 -13.68 15.42
CA ARG A 94 18.61 -13.87 14.86
C ARG A 94 18.64 -13.28 13.45
N VAL A 95 19.58 -12.40 13.15
CA VAL A 95 19.73 -11.80 11.82
C VAL A 95 21.08 -12.20 11.24
N ILE A 96 21.06 -12.77 10.04
CA ILE A 96 22.26 -13.20 9.32
C ILE A 96 22.29 -12.47 7.97
N ALA A 97 23.22 -11.54 7.77
CA ALA A 97 23.45 -10.90 6.48
C ALA A 97 24.67 -11.52 5.79
N ILE A 98 24.47 -12.09 4.62
CA ILE A 98 25.51 -12.82 3.90
C ILE A 98 26.15 -11.93 2.83
N ASP A 99 27.42 -12.15 2.52
CA ASP A 99 28.02 -11.69 1.27
C ASP A 99 27.95 -12.81 0.23
N GLN A 100 27.33 -12.57 -0.92
CA GLN A 100 27.32 -13.56 -2.00
C GLN A 100 28.75 -13.86 -2.50
N LEU A 101 29.02 -15.07 -3.00
CA LEU A 101 30.34 -15.40 -3.57
C LEU A 101 30.77 -14.37 -4.64
N GLY A 102 32.02 -13.92 -4.54
CA GLY A 102 32.60 -12.85 -5.35
C GLY A 102 32.28 -11.42 -4.90
N MET A 103 31.33 -11.23 -3.99
CA MET A 103 30.90 -9.94 -3.44
C MET A 103 31.42 -9.72 -2.02
N GLY A 104 31.40 -8.46 -1.57
CA GLY A 104 31.78 -8.09 -0.20
C GLY A 104 33.14 -8.68 0.21
N TYR A 105 33.13 -9.47 1.29
CA TYR A 105 34.30 -10.17 1.82
C TYR A 105 34.19 -11.70 1.72
N SER A 106 33.29 -12.24 0.90
CA SER A 106 33.25 -13.67 0.57
C SER A 106 34.35 -14.04 -0.45
N GLU A 107 34.63 -15.35 -0.55
CA GLU A 107 35.62 -15.89 -1.49
C GLU A 107 35.40 -15.35 -2.90
N ARG A 108 36.50 -14.95 -3.54
CA ARG A 108 36.50 -14.37 -4.89
C ARG A 108 37.07 -15.38 -5.87
N GLY A 109 36.34 -15.65 -6.94
CA GLY A 109 36.79 -16.51 -8.04
C GLY A 109 35.65 -17.31 -8.65
N GLY A 110 35.81 -17.67 -9.92
CA GLY A 110 34.79 -18.38 -10.69
C GLY A 110 33.61 -17.50 -11.09
N ARG A 111 33.15 -17.67 -12.34
CA ARG A 111 31.92 -17.02 -12.80
C ARG A 111 30.73 -17.78 -12.24
N ARG A 112 29.77 -17.07 -11.64
CA ARG A 112 28.51 -17.65 -11.14
C ARG A 112 27.33 -17.12 -11.94
N ARG A 113 26.52 -18.03 -12.49
CA ARG A 113 25.22 -17.73 -13.13
C ARG A 113 24.09 -17.87 -12.12
N TYR A 114 22.89 -17.44 -12.52
CA TYR A 114 21.70 -17.42 -11.69
C TYR A 114 21.44 -18.76 -10.98
N VAL A 115 21.50 -19.87 -11.73
CA VAL A 115 21.28 -21.21 -11.16
C VAL A 115 22.38 -21.59 -10.16
N ASP A 116 23.64 -21.24 -10.45
CA ASP A 116 24.76 -21.50 -9.53
C ASP A 116 24.54 -20.72 -8.23
N ARG A 117 24.09 -19.46 -8.31
CA ARG A 117 23.83 -18.61 -7.14
C ARG A 117 22.72 -19.14 -6.23
N ILE A 118 21.70 -19.77 -6.81
CA ILE A 118 20.65 -20.41 -6.00
C ILE A 118 21.23 -21.62 -5.24
N ARG A 119 22.09 -22.42 -5.88
CA ARG A 119 22.74 -23.56 -5.24
C ARG A 119 23.78 -23.14 -4.22
N ASP A 120 24.55 -22.10 -4.52
CA ASP A 120 25.49 -21.46 -3.60
C ASP A 120 24.76 -21.00 -2.32
N LEU A 121 23.56 -20.42 -2.46
CA LEU A 121 22.73 -20.04 -1.31
C LEU A 121 22.24 -21.26 -0.52
N ASP A 122 21.82 -22.33 -1.20
CA ASP A 122 21.41 -23.59 -0.58
C ASP A 122 22.54 -24.22 0.24
N ASP A 123 23.74 -24.32 -0.36
CA ASP A 123 24.96 -24.83 0.26
C ASP A 123 25.27 -24.08 1.59
N LEU A 124 25.16 -22.75 1.58
CA LEU A 124 25.36 -21.93 2.78
C LEU A 124 24.26 -22.13 3.83
N ILE A 125 22.99 -22.18 3.42
CA ILE A 125 21.84 -22.39 4.32
C ILE A 125 21.97 -23.73 5.06
N VAL A 126 22.40 -24.77 4.35
CA VAL A 126 22.70 -26.09 4.93
C VAL A 126 23.89 -25.99 5.90
N ALA A 127 24.99 -25.33 5.49
CA ALA A 127 26.18 -25.15 6.34
C ALA A 127 25.88 -24.37 7.64
N LEU A 128 24.98 -23.39 7.58
CA LEU A 128 24.52 -22.61 8.73
C LEU A 128 23.51 -23.37 9.62
N GLY A 129 23.03 -24.55 9.19
CA GLY A 129 22.07 -25.35 9.94
C GLY A 129 20.68 -24.70 10.03
N LEU A 130 20.28 -23.92 9.04
CA LEU A 130 19.00 -23.18 9.06
C LEU A 130 17.80 -24.04 8.63
N SER A 131 18.04 -25.28 8.23
CA SER A 131 17.01 -26.24 7.84
C SER A 131 16.47 -26.99 9.08
N GLY A 132 15.27 -26.62 9.56
CA GLY A 132 14.53 -27.40 10.57
C GLY A 132 14.57 -26.92 12.02
N GLY A 133 14.86 -25.64 12.26
CA GLY A 133 14.84 -25.02 13.59
C GLY A 133 13.69 -24.01 13.76
N GLN A 134 14.04 -22.72 13.76
CA GLN A 134 13.11 -21.60 13.87
C GLN A 134 12.47 -21.24 12.52
N PRO A 135 11.36 -20.47 12.51
CA PRO A 135 10.82 -19.88 11.29
C PRO A 135 11.93 -19.11 10.52
N LEU A 136 12.24 -19.56 9.30
CA LEU A 136 13.23 -18.93 8.43
C LEU A 136 12.56 -17.86 7.57
N VAL A 137 12.96 -16.60 7.75
CA VAL A 137 12.50 -15.46 6.96
C VAL A 137 13.61 -15.00 6.03
N LEU A 138 13.33 -14.91 4.73
CA LEU A 138 14.30 -14.38 3.76
C LEU A 138 14.07 -12.90 3.54
N ALA A 139 15.03 -12.04 3.88
CA ALA A 139 15.00 -10.63 3.52
C ALA A 139 15.95 -10.39 2.36
N ALA A 140 15.45 -9.86 1.23
CA ALA A 140 16.24 -9.83 0.01
C ALA A 140 16.06 -8.54 -0.79
N HIS A 141 17.16 -8.05 -1.38
CA HIS A 141 17.21 -6.79 -2.12
C HIS A 141 17.78 -6.98 -3.52
N ASP A 142 17.21 -6.29 -4.52
CA ASP A 142 17.71 -6.30 -5.90
C ASP A 142 17.96 -7.75 -6.40
N TRP A 143 19.09 -8.09 -7.03
CA TRP A 143 19.39 -9.45 -7.48
C TRP A 143 19.39 -10.51 -6.37
N GLY A 144 19.63 -10.12 -5.12
CA GLY A 144 19.46 -11.01 -3.97
C GLY A 144 18.03 -11.52 -3.86
N GLY A 145 17.04 -10.70 -4.23
CA GLY A 145 15.64 -11.12 -4.27
C GLY A 145 15.36 -12.17 -5.34
N ALA A 146 15.95 -12.06 -6.53
CA ALA A 146 15.81 -13.09 -7.56
C ALA A 146 16.42 -14.44 -7.12
N VAL A 147 17.56 -14.40 -6.42
CA VAL A 147 18.20 -15.61 -5.86
C VAL A 147 17.37 -16.20 -4.71
N ALA A 148 16.91 -15.37 -3.77
CA ALA A 148 16.06 -15.80 -2.66
C ALA A 148 14.74 -16.43 -3.14
N MET A 149 14.09 -15.82 -4.12
CA MET A 149 12.90 -16.36 -4.78
C MET A 149 13.20 -17.68 -5.50
N GLY A 150 14.34 -17.76 -6.19
CA GLY A 150 14.77 -18.98 -6.86
C GLY A 150 14.98 -20.14 -5.90
N TRP A 151 15.55 -19.89 -4.72
CA TRP A 151 15.72 -20.87 -3.66
C TRP A 151 14.36 -21.27 -3.05
N ALA A 152 13.54 -20.29 -2.65
CA ALA A 152 12.22 -20.53 -2.06
C ALA A 152 11.28 -21.33 -2.99
N ALA A 153 11.38 -21.13 -4.31
CA ALA A 153 10.57 -21.84 -5.29
C ALA A 153 10.98 -23.32 -5.52
N GLN A 154 12.10 -23.79 -4.95
CA GLN A 154 12.49 -25.20 -5.04
C GLN A 154 11.69 -26.10 -4.09
N ASP A 155 11.57 -25.70 -2.82
CA ASP A 155 10.64 -26.28 -1.85
C ASP A 155 9.93 -25.16 -1.08
N PRO A 156 8.70 -24.77 -1.48
CA PRO A 156 7.97 -23.68 -0.83
C PRO A 156 7.76 -23.80 0.68
N ARG A 157 7.90 -25.01 1.26
CA ARG A 157 7.65 -25.29 2.68
C ARG A 157 8.84 -24.90 3.57
N GLN A 158 10.00 -24.63 2.98
CA GLN A 158 11.24 -24.35 3.71
C GLN A 158 11.38 -22.90 4.17
N VAL A 159 10.49 -22.01 3.71
CA VAL A 159 10.48 -20.58 4.07
C VAL A 159 9.21 -20.26 4.86
N ALA A 160 9.38 -19.61 6.00
CA ALA A 160 8.24 -19.14 6.81
C ALA A 160 7.68 -17.82 6.27
N GLY A 161 8.53 -16.95 5.73
CA GLY A 161 8.12 -15.68 5.15
C GLY A 161 9.22 -15.02 4.32
N MET A 162 8.85 -14.06 3.46
CA MET A 162 9.80 -13.33 2.62
C MET A 162 9.59 -11.81 2.71
N ILE A 163 10.67 -11.06 2.87
CA ILE A 163 10.69 -9.59 2.83
C ILE A 163 11.48 -9.18 1.60
N LEU A 164 10.78 -8.69 0.57
CA LEU A 164 11.36 -8.36 -0.73
C LEU A 164 11.43 -6.85 -0.93
N CYS A 165 12.65 -6.35 -1.06
CA CYS A 165 12.95 -4.93 -1.06
C CYS A 165 13.48 -4.51 -2.42
N ASN A 166 12.75 -3.64 -3.14
CA ASN A 166 13.18 -3.08 -4.43
C ASN A 166 13.86 -4.13 -5.34
N THR A 167 13.15 -5.21 -5.64
CA THR A 167 13.63 -6.36 -6.41
C THR A 167 12.64 -6.73 -7.53
N GLY A 168 12.85 -7.84 -8.21
CA GLY A 168 11.98 -8.38 -9.25
C GLY A 168 12.46 -9.73 -9.75
N ILE A 169 11.58 -10.47 -10.43
CA ILE A 169 11.91 -11.73 -11.10
C ILE A 169 11.77 -11.54 -12.61
N GLY A 170 12.81 -10.97 -13.22
CA GLY A 170 12.77 -10.57 -14.63
C GLY A 170 12.07 -9.23 -14.88
N VAL A 171 11.96 -8.84 -16.16
CA VAL A 171 11.30 -7.59 -16.57
C VAL A 171 9.79 -7.86 -16.75
N PRO A 172 8.89 -7.08 -16.11
CA PRO A 172 7.45 -7.28 -16.27
C PRO A 172 6.98 -7.23 -17.72
N SER A 173 5.95 -8.02 -18.05
CA SER A 173 5.37 -8.11 -19.40
C SER A 173 5.00 -6.73 -19.96
N GLY A 174 5.34 -6.48 -21.23
CA GLY A 174 5.06 -5.21 -21.90
C GLY A 174 6.00 -4.04 -21.54
N ARG A 175 7.11 -4.31 -20.82
CA ARG A 175 8.15 -3.32 -20.50
C ARG A 175 9.49 -3.69 -21.14
N SER A 176 10.32 -2.68 -21.36
CA SER A 176 11.75 -2.87 -21.58
C SER A 176 12.51 -2.70 -20.27
N ALA A 177 13.63 -3.41 -20.12
CA ALA A 177 14.56 -3.21 -19.01
C ALA A 177 14.95 -1.72 -18.86
N PRO A 178 15.20 -1.22 -17.63
CA PRO A 178 15.58 0.17 -17.40
C PRO A 178 16.76 0.60 -18.28
N GLY A 179 16.70 1.83 -18.83
CA GLY A 179 17.71 2.32 -19.79
C GLY A 179 19.13 2.32 -19.24
N ILE A 180 19.29 2.61 -17.94
CA ILE A 180 20.58 2.59 -17.24
C ILE A 180 21.21 1.18 -17.23
N ILE A 181 20.37 0.15 -17.05
CA ILE A 181 20.80 -1.25 -17.03
C ILE A 181 21.18 -1.71 -18.43
N ARG A 182 20.37 -1.37 -19.45
CA ARG A 182 20.71 -1.69 -20.85
C ARG A 182 22.04 -1.09 -21.29
N LEU A 183 22.34 0.13 -20.84
CA LEU A 183 23.61 0.78 -21.14
C LEU A 183 24.78 0.08 -20.44
N ALA A 184 24.64 -0.22 -19.14
CA ALA A 184 25.66 -0.90 -18.36
C ALA A 184 25.93 -2.33 -18.86
N ALA A 185 24.89 -3.04 -19.29
CA ALA A 185 24.99 -4.41 -19.80
C ALA A 185 25.45 -4.51 -21.27
N SER A 186 25.70 -3.38 -21.94
CA SER A 186 26.26 -3.43 -23.30
C SER A 186 27.71 -3.90 -23.26
N ALA A 187 28.07 -4.88 -24.10
CA ALA A 187 29.37 -5.57 -24.08
C ALA A 187 30.61 -4.65 -23.96
N PRO A 188 30.73 -3.51 -24.67
CA PRO A 188 31.89 -2.62 -24.51
C PRO A 188 31.87 -1.82 -23.19
N MET A 189 30.70 -1.56 -22.61
CA MET A 189 30.57 -0.77 -21.37
C MET A 189 30.57 -1.63 -20.11
N LEU A 190 30.17 -2.89 -20.20
CA LEU A 190 30.08 -3.82 -19.07
C LEU A 190 31.39 -3.87 -18.28
N ASP A 191 32.50 -4.18 -18.96
CA ASP A 191 33.80 -4.28 -18.28
C ASP A 191 34.27 -2.93 -17.75
N VAL A 192 34.10 -1.85 -18.52
CA VAL A 192 34.54 -0.50 -18.14
C VAL A 192 33.76 0.06 -16.94
N VAL A 193 32.44 -0.07 -16.95
CA VAL A 193 31.52 0.51 -15.96
C VAL A 193 31.47 -0.31 -14.69
N CYS A 194 31.44 -1.65 -14.82
CA CYS A 194 31.19 -2.54 -13.70
C CYS A 194 32.47 -3.08 -13.07
N ARG A 195 33.55 -3.29 -13.84
CA ARG A 195 34.82 -3.88 -13.35
C ARG A 195 35.96 -2.86 -13.30
N GLY A 196 36.30 -2.28 -14.45
CA GLY A 196 37.46 -1.40 -14.65
C GLY A 196 37.42 -0.14 -13.77
N THR A 197 36.23 0.43 -13.54
CA THR A 197 36.05 1.66 -12.74
C THR A 197 35.05 1.45 -11.59
N PRO A 198 35.06 2.30 -10.54
CA PRO A 198 34.05 2.25 -9.47
C PRO A 198 32.70 2.86 -9.87
N THR A 199 32.48 3.15 -11.16
CA THR A 199 31.32 3.92 -11.66
C THR A 199 29.99 3.28 -11.28
N PHE A 200 29.87 1.96 -11.37
CA PHE A 200 28.64 1.25 -11.01
C PHE A 200 28.33 1.35 -9.51
N VAL A 201 29.35 1.19 -8.64
CA VAL A 201 29.23 1.34 -7.18
C VAL A 201 28.82 2.76 -6.80
N GLU A 202 29.48 3.78 -7.36
CA GLU A 202 29.12 5.19 -7.14
C GLU A 202 27.73 5.52 -7.68
N GLY A 203 27.36 4.93 -8.82
CA GLY A 203 26.04 5.05 -9.42
C GLY A 203 24.95 4.60 -8.45
N THR A 204 25.07 3.38 -7.91
CA THR A 204 24.13 2.84 -6.92
C THR A 204 24.03 3.70 -5.66
N ILE A 205 25.17 4.17 -5.13
CA ILE A 205 25.17 5.08 -3.97
C ILE A 205 24.41 6.38 -4.27
N ARG A 206 24.56 6.93 -5.48
CA ARG A 206 23.87 8.17 -5.90
C ARG A 206 22.37 7.98 -6.08
N LEU A 207 21.89 6.75 -6.34
CA LEU A 207 20.45 6.46 -6.42
C LEU A 207 19.72 6.76 -5.11
N SER A 208 20.43 6.78 -3.97
CA SER A 208 19.87 7.19 -2.67
C SER A 208 19.54 8.68 -2.57
N ARG A 209 19.96 9.50 -3.54
CA ARG A 209 19.75 10.96 -3.60
C ARG A 209 20.16 11.69 -2.30
N GLY A 210 21.21 11.20 -1.64
CA GLY A 210 21.78 11.83 -0.44
C GLY A 210 21.05 11.49 0.86
N ARG A 211 20.16 10.49 0.86
CA ARG A 211 19.41 10.07 2.06
C ARG A 211 20.20 9.18 3.01
N ILE A 212 21.26 8.55 2.52
CA ILE A 212 22.16 7.72 3.34
C ILE A 212 23.34 8.56 3.85
N THR A 213 23.86 8.20 5.02
CA THR A 213 24.91 8.94 5.74
C THR A 213 26.26 8.86 5.01
N LYS A 214 27.23 9.66 5.45
CA LYS A 214 28.61 9.59 4.91
C LYS A 214 29.24 8.22 5.20
N ASP A 215 28.97 7.66 6.37
CA ASP A 215 29.52 6.38 6.77
C ASP A 215 28.89 5.24 5.99
N ASP A 216 27.57 5.27 5.73
CA ASP A 216 26.92 4.30 4.84
C ASP A 216 27.59 4.26 3.46
N ARG A 217 27.84 5.45 2.88
CA ARG A 217 28.52 5.55 1.58
C ARG A 217 29.95 5.02 1.62
N ASN A 218 30.66 5.17 2.73
CA ASN A 218 32.02 4.66 2.86
C ASN A 218 32.02 3.14 3.01
N ALA A 219 31.13 2.60 3.84
CA ALA A 219 30.97 1.17 4.03
C ALA A 219 30.57 0.46 2.72
N LEU A 220 29.63 1.02 1.95
CA LEU A 220 29.24 0.46 0.63
C LEU A 220 30.39 0.41 -0.39
N ARG A 221 31.42 1.25 -0.25
CA ARG A 221 32.61 1.25 -1.12
C ARG A 221 33.70 0.29 -0.66
N ALA A 222 33.73 -0.05 0.62
CA ALA A 222 34.86 -0.69 1.28
C ALA A 222 35.37 -1.96 0.58
N PRO A 223 34.52 -2.91 0.13
CA PRO A 223 34.99 -4.12 -0.55
C PRO A 223 35.35 -3.91 -2.04
N TYR A 224 35.06 -2.76 -2.63
CA TYR A 224 35.10 -2.53 -4.08
C TYR A 224 36.21 -1.58 -4.54
N LYS A 225 37.35 -1.56 -3.83
CA LYS A 225 38.47 -0.64 -4.09
C LYS A 225 39.21 -0.94 -5.40
N THR A 226 39.35 -2.20 -5.80
CA THR A 226 40.19 -2.61 -6.94
C THR A 226 39.36 -3.20 -8.07
N SER A 227 39.92 -3.25 -9.29
CA SER A 227 39.24 -3.86 -10.43
C SER A 227 38.93 -5.37 -10.21
N PRO A 228 39.87 -6.19 -9.69
CA PRO A 228 39.58 -7.57 -9.33
C PRO A 228 38.46 -7.70 -8.28
N SER A 229 38.39 -6.78 -7.32
CA SER A 229 37.34 -6.82 -6.29
C SER A 229 35.95 -6.45 -6.82
N ARG A 230 35.86 -5.94 -8.05
CA ARG A 230 34.61 -5.64 -8.75
C ARG A 230 34.27 -6.63 -9.86
N ALA A 231 35.02 -7.73 -10.01
CA ALA A 231 34.79 -8.71 -11.07
C ALA A 231 33.36 -9.30 -11.03
N ALA A 232 32.88 -9.66 -9.84
CA ALA A 232 31.54 -10.21 -9.67
C ALA A 232 30.42 -9.21 -10.02
N ILE A 233 30.63 -7.89 -9.83
CA ILE A 233 29.65 -6.87 -10.23
C ILE A 233 29.33 -6.99 -11.71
N ALA A 234 30.35 -7.16 -12.55
CA ALA A 234 30.18 -7.37 -13.98
C ALA A 234 29.46 -8.70 -14.27
N ASP A 235 29.77 -9.77 -13.53
CA ASP A 235 29.14 -11.07 -13.74
C ASP A 235 27.64 -11.04 -13.43
N PHE A 236 27.20 -10.31 -12.39
CA PHE A 236 25.77 -10.10 -12.12
C PHE A 236 25.08 -9.28 -13.22
N VAL A 237 25.72 -8.20 -13.71
CA VAL A 237 25.12 -7.38 -14.78
C VAL A 237 25.02 -8.16 -16.09
N ASP A 238 26.03 -8.98 -16.40
CA ASP A 238 26.03 -9.87 -17.56
C ASP A 238 24.94 -10.94 -17.47
N ASP A 239 24.48 -11.28 -16.26
CA ASP A 239 23.46 -12.30 -16.06
C ASP A 239 22.02 -11.80 -16.26
N ILE A 240 21.84 -10.50 -16.50
CA ILE A 240 20.54 -9.89 -16.78
C ILE A 240 20.08 -10.32 -18.17
N PRO A 241 18.97 -11.07 -18.31
CA PRO A 241 18.49 -11.54 -19.61
C PRO A 241 17.85 -10.39 -20.40
N LEU A 242 18.66 -9.66 -21.17
CA LEU A 242 18.21 -8.53 -22.00
C LEU A 242 17.84 -8.92 -23.44
N GLY A 243 18.01 -10.18 -23.82
CA GLY A 243 17.70 -10.69 -25.16
C GLY A 243 17.37 -12.17 -25.15
N ALA A 244 16.67 -12.61 -26.20
CA ALA A 244 16.22 -13.99 -26.35
C ALA A 244 17.41 -14.97 -26.41
N GLY A 245 17.28 -16.10 -25.72
CA GLY A 245 18.31 -17.14 -25.66
C GLY A 245 19.40 -16.89 -24.63
N HIS A 246 19.20 -15.92 -23.73
CA HIS A 246 20.15 -15.68 -22.64
C HIS A 246 20.18 -16.89 -21.67
N PRO A 247 21.35 -17.37 -21.22
CA PRO A 247 21.45 -18.61 -20.42
C PRO A 247 20.58 -18.65 -19.16
N SER A 248 20.38 -17.50 -18.52
CA SER A 248 19.59 -17.36 -17.28
C SER A 248 18.10 -17.03 -17.52
N GLU A 249 17.69 -16.75 -18.77
CA GLU A 249 16.30 -16.36 -19.11
C GLU A 249 15.30 -17.44 -18.72
N ARG A 250 15.56 -18.69 -19.13
CA ARG A 250 14.67 -19.82 -18.86
C ARG A 250 14.50 -20.07 -17.37
N ALA A 251 15.60 -20.09 -16.61
CA ALA A 251 15.56 -20.36 -15.18
C ALA A 251 14.80 -19.27 -14.42
N LEU A 252 15.01 -17.99 -14.76
CA LEU A 252 14.26 -16.87 -14.16
C LEU A 252 12.77 -16.96 -14.48
N ALA A 253 12.40 -17.28 -15.72
CA ALA A 253 11.00 -17.46 -16.12
C ALA A 253 10.33 -18.65 -15.39
N GLU A 254 11.03 -19.78 -15.25
CA GLU A 254 10.54 -20.94 -14.51
C GLU A 254 10.29 -20.61 -13.03
N VAL A 255 11.17 -19.82 -12.40
CA VAL A 255 10.97 -19.34 -11.02
C VAL A 255 9.78 -18.38 -10.95
N ALA A 256 9.66 -17.43 -11.88
CA ALA A 256 8.58 -16.46 -11.93
C ALA A 256 7.18 -17.11 -11.98
N GLU A 257 7.04 -18.24 -12.68
CA GLU A 257 5.80 -19.02 -12.76
C GLU A 257 5.51 -19.86 -11.51
N ARG A 258 6.56 -20.21 -10.75
CA ARG A 258 6.45 -20.99 -9.50
C ARG A 258 6.17 -20.14 -8.27
N LEU A 259 6.32 -18.81 -8.33
CA LEU A 259 6.05 -17.95 -7.17
C LEU A 259 4.61 -18.10 -6.63
N ARG A 260 3.64 -18.44 -7.48
CA ARG A 260 2.26 -18.74 -7.08
C ARG A 260 2.12 -19.95 -6.15
N THR A 261 3.14 -20.81 -6.07
CA THR A 261 3.16 -21.97 -5.17
C THR A 261 3.81 -21.66 -3.82
N VAL A 262 4.38 -20.47 -3.65
CA VAL A 262 4.95 -20.01 -2.37
C VAL A 262 3.81 -19.42 -1.53
N ALA A 263 3.22 -20.25 -0.68
CA ALA A 263 2.13 -19.86 0.20
C ALA A 263 2.59 -19.06 1.44
N ALA A 264 3.89 -19.00 1.71
CA ALA A 264 4.44 -18.19 2.79
C ALA A 264 4.06 -16.71 2.61
N PRO A 265 3.73 -15.98 3.69
CA PRO A 265 3.48 -14.54 3.61
C PRO A 265 4.68 -13.79 3.01
N VAL A 266 4.40 -12.80 2.15
CA VAL A 266 5.42 -11.97 1.50
C VAL A 266 5.18 -10.49 1.78
N LEU A 267 6.17 -9.80 2.36
CA LEU A 267 6.19 -8.35 2.48
C LEU A 267 6.98 -7.73 1.32
N LEU A 268 6.32 -6.99 0.45
CA LEU A 268 6.94 -6.15 -0.58
C LEU A 268 7.22 -4.76 0.00
N ALA A 269 8.47 -4.50 0.40
CA ALA A 269 8.91 -3.22 0.96
C ALA A 269 9.60 -2.36 -0.11
N TYR A 270 8.87 -1.45 -0.76
CA TYR A 270 9.35 -0.73 -1.96
C TYR A 270 9.50 0.77 -1.76
N GLY A 271 10.69 1.28 -2.09
CA GLY A 271 10.96 2.70 -2.31
C GLY A 271 10.38 3.17 -3.64
N SER A 272 9.36 4.04 -3.60
CA SER A 272 8.63 4.47 -4.81
C SER A 272 9.44 5.35 -5.76
N GLN A 273 10.62 5.83 -5.35
CA GLN A 273 11.50 6.65 -6.19
C GLN A 273 12.61 5.85 -6.87
N ASP A 274 12.61 4.53 -6.75
CA ASP A 274 13.59 3.67 -7.40
C ASP A 274 13.43 3.70 -8.93
N PRO A 275 14.46 4.11 -9.68
CA PRO A 275 14.42 4.10 -11.15
C PRO A 275 14.68 2.71 -11.77
N VAL A 276 15.12 1.73 -10.98
CA VAL A 276 15.44 0.37 -11.41
C VAL A 276 14.26 -0.56 -11.14
N PHE A 277 13.94 -0.81 -9.86
CA PHE A 277 12.79 -1.62 -9.44
C PHE A 277 11.66 -0.73 -8.94
N ASN A 278 11.05 -0.04 -9.90
CA ASN A 278 9.92 0.84 -9.62
C ASN A 278 8.64 0.05 -9.25
N ASP A 279 7.55 0.77 -8.98
CA ASP A 279 6.25 0.21 -8.59
C ASP A 279 5.67 -0.83 -9.58
N ASP A 280 6.16 -0.92 -10.82
CA ASP A 280 5.74 -1.96 -11.76
C ASP A 280 6.26 -3.33 -11.37
N PHE A 281 7.49 -3.42 -10.85
CA PHE A 281 8.06 -4.67 -10.34
C PHE A 281 7.35 -5.10 -9.05
N ALA A 282 7.04 -4.14 -8.16
CA ALA A 282 6.23 -4.43 -6.98
C ALA A 282 4.85 -5.00 -7.34
N LYS A 283 4.19 -4.45 -8.38
CA LYS A 283 2.91 -4.96 -8.86
C LYS A 283 3.06 -6.37 -9.46
N ASP A 284 4.06 -6.59 -10.33
CA ASP A 284 4.30 -7.90 -10.93
C ASP A 284 4.53 -8.98 -9.85
N LEU A 285 5.32 -8.70 -8.81
CA LEU A 285 5.48 -9.63 -7.69
C LEU A 285 4.19 -9.81 -6.88
N ALA A 286 3.45 -8.74 -6.60
CA ALA A 286 2.18 -8.83 -5.88
C ALA A 286 1.15 -9.68 -6.63
N ASP A 287 1.15 -9.62 -7.98
CA ASP A 287 0.25 -10.43 -8.81
C ASP A 287 0.69 -11.90 -8.89
N ARG A 288 1.99 -12.20 -8.68
CA ARG A 288 2.55 -13.56 -8.73
C ARG A 288 2.45 -14.32 -7.42
N PHE A 289 2.62 -13.64 -6.29
CA PHE A 289 2.54 -14.26 -4.98
C PHE A 289 1.09 -14.30 -4.47
N PRO A 290 0.62 -15.43 -3.90
CA PRO A 290 -0.75 -15.53 -3.41
C PRO A 290 -0.98 -14.68 -2.14
N ASN A 291 0.05 -14.50 -1.31
CA ASN A 291 -0.05 -13.89 0.02
C ASN A 291 0.91 -12.68 0.16
N ALA A 292 0.88 -11.76 -0.80
CA ALA A 292 1.74 -10.58 -0.80
C ALA A 292 1.06 -9.33 -0.22
N THR A 293 1.70 -8.72 0.78
CA THR A 293 1.37 -7.40 1.32
C THR A 293 2.40 -6.39 0.86
N THR A 294 1.98 -5.21 0.40
CA THR A 294 2.91 -4.16 -0.05
C THR A 294 2.98 -3.00 0.92
N HIS A 295 4.18 -2.64 1.36
CA HIS A 295 4.47 -1.40 2.07
C HIS A 295 5.30 -0.45 1.18
N ARG A 296 4.78 0.74 0.89
CA ARG A 296 5.46 1.73 0.03
C ARG A 296 6.13 2.83 0.83
N PHE A 297 7.42 3.04 0.60
CA PHE A 297 8.20 4.15 1.13
C PHE A 297 8.28 5.25 0.07
N ALA A 298 7.30 6.16 0.08
CA ALA A 298 7.10 7.18 -0.98
C ALA A 298 8.34 8.07 -1.24
N ARG A 299 9.20 8.24 -0.23
CA ARG A 299 10.41 9.07 -0.32
C ARG A 299 11.68 8.27 -0.59
N ALA A 300 11.68 6.96 -0.40
CA ALA A 300 12.87 6.14 -0.59
C ALA A 300 13.05 5.75 -2.06
N GLY A 301 14.31 5.55 -2.45
CA GLY A 301 14.76 5.09 -3.74
C GLY A 301 15.20 3.63 -3.70
N HIS A 302 16.31 3.34 -4.37
CA HIS A 302 16.77 1.98 -4.65
C HIS A 302 17.34 1.26 -3.42
N LEU A 303 18.01 1.97 -2.49
CA LEU A 303 18.59 1.39 -1.28
C LEU A 303 17.60 1.55 -0.11
N VAL A 304 16.35 1.15 -0.33
CA VAL A 304 15.22 1.43 0.57
C VAL A 304 15.51 1.10 2.05
N MET A 305 16.27 0.03 2.30
CA MET A 305 16.64 -0.43 3.64
C MET A 305 17.50 0.57 4.42
N LEU A 306 18.36 1.32 3.73
CA LEU A 306 19.19 2.37 4.30
C LEU A 306 18.52 3.74 4.24
N GLU A 307 17.50 3.92 3.39
CA GLU A 307 16.85 5.21 3.13
C GLU A 307 15.58 5.44 3.95
N ALA A 308 14.98 4.37 4.48
CA ALA A 308 13.77 4.39 5.28
C ALA A 308 13.82 3.31 6.37
N ASP A 309 12.94 3.43 7.37
CA ASP A 309 12.85 2.47 8.48
C ASP A 309 12.10 1.20 8.06
N VAL A 310 12.65 0.48 7.09
CA VAL A 310 12.10 -0.81 6.64
C VAL A 310 12.25 -1.87 7.75
N ALA A 311 13.28 -1.73 8.59
CA ALA A 311 13.52 -2.65 9.69
C ALA A 311 12.38 -2.65 10.71
N ALA A 312 11.82 -1.48 11.08
CA ALA A 312 10.65 -1.43 11.95
C ALA A 312 9.39 -2.06 11.32
N VAL A 313 9.17 -1.84 10.02
CA VAL A 313 8.04 -2.48 9.31
C VAL A 313 8.22 -4.00 9.24
N ALA A 314 9.46 -4.46 9.00
CA ALA A 314 9.80 -5.87 9.00
C ALA A 314 9.65 -6.50 10.38
N GLU A 315 10.08 -5.84 11.45
CA GLU A 315 9.93 -6.32 12.83
C GLU A 315 8.46 -6.54 13.20
N ALA A 316 7.60 -5.57 12.94
CA ALA A 316 6.16 -5.70 13.16
C ALA A 316 5.57 -6.86 12.34
N TRP A 317 5.91 -6.91 11.05
CA TRP A 317 5.44 -7.98 10.16
C TRP A 317 5.94 -9.38 10.56
N ILE A 318 7.17 -9.50 11.07
CA ILE A 318 7.69 -10.76 11.59
C ILE A 318 6.95 -11.14 12.88
N SER A 319 6.60 -10.19 13.74
CA SER A 319 5.77 -10.46 14.93
C SER A 319 4.43 -11.08 14.53
N ASP A 320 3.71 -10.44 13.60
CA ASP A 320 2.45 -10.95 13.08
C ASP A 320 2.61 -12.34 12.45
N LEU A 321 3.75 -12.59 11.77
CA LEU A 321 4.08 -13.88 11.18
C LEU A 321 4.22 -14.98 12.24
N VAL A 322 5.03 -14.74 13.27
CA VAL A 322 5.33 -15.74 14.30
C VAL A 322 4.15 -15.96 15.25
N GLU A 323 3.28 -14.97 15.39
CA GLU A 323 2.01 -15.05 16.13
C GLU A 323 0.89 -15.72 15.31
N GLY A 324 1.13 -16.02 14.03
CA GLY A 324 0.15 -16.65 13.15
C GLY A 324 -0.96 -15.71 12.65
N GLN A 325 -0.82 -14.40 12.85
CA GLN A 325 -1.79 -13.38 12.44
C GLN A 325 -1.77 -13.09 10.93
N LEU A 326 -0.71 -13.50 10.23
CA LEU A 326 -0.61 -13.39 8.77
C LEU A 326 -1.20 -14.57 8.01
N ALA A 327 -1.73 -15.58 8.71
CA ALA A 327 -2.46 -16.66 8.05
C ALA A 327 -3.71 -16.09 7.35
N PRO A 328 -4.08 -16.59 6.16
CA PRO A 328 -5.35 -16.21 5.54
C PRO A 328 -6.48 -16.48 6.52
N ASP A 329 -7.30 -15.48 6.79
CA ASP A 329 -8.44 -15.58 7.70
C ASP A 329 -9.44 -16.61 7.15
N THR A 330 -9.29 -17.87 7.59
CA THR A 330 -10.25 -18.95 7.32
C THR A 330 -11.39 -18.95 8.33
N SER A 331 -11.32 -18.10 9.36
CA SER A 331 -12.42 -17.83 10.30
C SER A 331 -13.41 -16.86 9.67
N GLY A 332 -14.00 -17.29 8.56
CA GLY A 332 -15.31 -16.80 8.16
C GLY A 332 -16.35 -17.29 9.17
N GLU A 333 -16.34 -16.77 10.40
CA GLU A 333 -17.61 -16.60 11.11
C GLU A 333 -18.34 -15.49 10.37
N ALA A 334 -18.96 -15.89 9.25
CA ALA A 334 -19.99 -15.09 8.62
C ALA A 334 -20.96 -14.71 9.73
N VAL A 335 -21.15 -13.41 9.96
CA VAL A 335 -22.31 -12.93 10.70
C VAL A 335 -23.51 -13.45 9.91
N THR A 336 -24.10 -14.54 10.41
CA THR A 336 -25.15 -15.32 9.75
C THR A 336 -26.50 -14.62 9.89
N GLU A 337 -26.60 -13.41 9.40
CA GLU A 337 -27.87 -12.88 8.91
C GLU A 337 -27.66 -12.51 7.45
N LYS A 338 -28.59 -12.93 6.58
CA LYS A 338 -28.61 -12.54 5.17
C LYS A 338 -28.86 -11.03 5.08
N ALA A 339 -27.86 -10.22 5.37
CA ALA A 339 -27.85 -8.82 5.01
C ALA A 339 -27.74 -8.74 3.47
N GLY A 340 -28.53 -7.87 2.86
CA GLY A 340 -28.47 -7.65 1.43
C GLY A 340 -27.12 -7.08 1.00
N THR A 341 -26.73 -7.25 -0.26
CA THR A 341 -25.59 -6.53 -0.86
C THR A 341 -25.77 -5.01 -0.76
N PHE A 342 -24.71 -4.24 -0.99
CA PHE A 342 -24.72 -2.75 -1.03
C PHE A 342 -25.81 -2.19 -1.96
N TRP A 343 -26.25 -2.99 -2.94
CA TRP A 343 -27.20 -2.63 -3.99
C TRP A 343 -28.65 -2.96 -3.66
N THR A 344 -28.92 -3.73 -2.60
CA THR A 344 -30.24 -4.34 -2.37
C THR A 344 -31.36 -3.31 -2.28
N ASP A 345 -31.22 -2.29 -1.42
CA ASP A 345 -32.25 -1.27 -1.28
C ASP A 345 -32.37 -0.37 -2.52
N LEU A 346 -31.28 -0.15 -3.27
CA LEU A 346 -31.32 0.55 -4.55
C LEU A 346 -32.12 -0.24 -5.58
N GLU A 347 -31.83 -1.53 -5.73
CA GLU A 347 -32.52 -2.40 -6.69
C GLU A 347 -34.02 -2.53 -6.38
N ASP A 348 -34.40 -2.61 -5.11
CA ASP A 348 -35.81 -2.58 -4.69
C ASP A 348 -36.53 -1.29 -5.10
N ARG A 349 -35.80 -0.17 -5.23
CA ARG A 349 -36.33 1.14 -5.63
C ARG A 349 -36.09 1.49 -7.09
N ARG A 350 -35.68 0.53 -7.93
CA ARG A 350 -35.38 0.73 -9.36
C ARG A 350 -36.48 1.40 -10.17
N ALA A 351 -37.74 1.19 -9.82
CA ALA A 351 -38.89 1.76 -10.50
C ALA A 351 -39.62 2.83 -9.66
N ASP A 352 -38.95 3.36 -8.64
CA ASP A 352 -39.53 4.30 -7.69
C ASP A 352 -39.25 5.76 -8.09
N ASP A 353 -40.31 6.56 -8.19
CA ASP A 353 -40.26 7.98 -8.53
C ASP A 353 -40.11 8.89 -7.29
N ASP A 354 -39.94 8.31 -6.10
CA ASP A 354 -39.55 9.06 -4.91
C ASP A 354 -38.13 9.62 -5.03
N VAL A 355 -37.90 10.74 -4.33
CA VAL A 355 -36.62 11.44 -4.25
C VAL A 355 -35.53 10.54 -3.65
N ALA A 356 -34.43 10.37 -4.38
CA ALA A 356 -33.21 9.73 -3.89
C ALA A 356 -32.17 10.76 -3.40
N ILE A 357 -31.90 11.78 -4.23
CA ILE A 357 -30.86 12.77 -3.95
C ILE A 357 -31.35 14.17 -4.29
N VAL A 358 -31.10 15.13 -3.40
CA VAL A 358 -31.27 16.57 -3.66
C VAL A 358 -29.92 17.26 -3.50
N ASP A 359 -29.42 17.88 -4.56
CA ASP A 359 -28.25 18.74 -4.53
C ASP A 359 -28.68 20.21 -4.52
N MET A 360 -28.66 20.82 -3.33
CA MET A 360 -29.11 22.20 -3.13
C MET A 360 -28.20 23.22 -3.82
N ALA A 361 -26.92 22.90 -4.05
CA ALA A 361 -25.97 23.79 -4.71
C ALA A 361 -26.16 23.78 -6.24
N ALA A 362 -26.44 22.62 -6.81
CA ALA A 362 -26.74 22.48 -8.23
C ALA A 362 -28.22 22.80 -8.56
N ASN A 363 -29.08 22.88 -7.54
CA ASN A 363 -30.54 22.91 -7.67
C ASN A 363 -31.05 21.74 -8.54
N GLU A 364 -30.55 20.55 -8.23
CA GLU A 364 -30.85 19.30 -8.94
C GLU A 364 -31.47 18.30 -7.97
N GLU A 365 -32.50 17.59 -8.43
CA GLU A 365 -33.15 16.50 -7.71
C GLU A 365 -33.18 15.28 -8.62
N LEU A 366 -32.92 14.10 -8.05
CA LEU A 366 -33.09 12.82 -8.73
C LEU A 366 -33.99 11.90 -7.94
N THR A 367 -34.90 11.25 -8.65
CA THR A 367 -35.63 10.09 -8.13
C THR A 367 -34.73 8.85 -8.05
N PHE A 368 -35.17 7.80 -7.36
CA PHE A 368 -34.46 6.52 -7.36
C PHE A 368 -34.35 5.92 -8.77
N ALA A 369 -35.44 5.95 -9.54
CA ALA A 369 -35.44 5.50 -10.93
C ALA A 369 -34.44 6.29 -11.79
N GLU A 370 -34.39 7.61 -11.66
CA GLU A 370 -33.45 8.47 -12.39
C GLU A 370 -31.99 8.23 -11.98
N LEU A 371 -31.73 8.09 -10.66
CA LEU A 371 -30.40 7.80 -10.15
C LEU A 371 -29.88 6.46 -10.70
N ILE A 372 -30.68 5.41 -10.64
CA ILE A 372 -30.30 4.08 -11.13
C ILE A 372 -30.09 4.10 -12.64
N GLY A 373 -30.97 4.78 -13.39
CA GLY A 373 -30.79 4.98 -14.82
C GLY A 373 -29.45 5.67 -15.15
N ARG A 374 -29.06 6.71 -14.39
CA ARG A 374 -27.76 7.38 -14.56
C ARG A 374 -26.58 6.49 -14.18
N ILE A 375 -26.69 5.72 -13.10
CA ILE A 375 -25.65 4.76 -12.67
C ILE A 375 -25.39 3.73 -13.77
N GLU A 376 -26.45 3.17 -14.35
CA GLU A 376 -26.36 2.17 -15.41
C GLU A 376 -25.83 2.74 -16.73
N ALA A 377 -26.21 3.97 -17.07
CA ALA A 377 -25.65 4.68 -18.22
C ALA A 377 -24.13 4.87 -18.08
N VAL A 378 -23.67 5.34 -16.92
CA VAL A 378 -22.23 5.49 -16.63
C VAL A 378 -21.52 4.15 -16.72
N ALA A 379 -22.07 3.11 -16.10
CA ALA A 379 -21.46 1.79 -16.08
C ALA A 379 -21.35 1.19 -17.49
N THR A 380 -22.41 1.30 -18.28
CA THR A 380 -22.45 0.83 -19.67
C THR A 380 -21.40 1.53 -20.52
N GLU A 381 -21.30 2.86 -20.43
CA GLU A 381 -20.33 3.62 -21.22
C GLU A 381 -18.88 3.31 -20.81
N LEU A 382 -18.61 3.13 -19.52
CA LEU A 382 -17.29 2.72 -19.04
C LEU A 382 -16.89 1.36 -19.60
N ARG A 383 -17.80 0.37 -19.57
CA ARG A 383 -17.56 -0.95 -20.15
C ARG A 383 -17.34 -0.87 -21.66
N ARG A 384 -18.15 -0.09 -22.38
CA ARG A 384 -18.00 0.12 -23.82
C ARG A 384 -16.66 0.76 -24.19
N ARG A 385 -16.11 1.61 -23.31
CA ARG A 385 -14.78 2.22 -23.47
C ARG A 385 -13.63 1.27 -23.14
N GLY A 386 -13.92 0.09 -22.57
CA GLY A 386 -12.94 -0.93 -22.24
C GLY A 386 -12.50 -0.94 -20.79
N LEU A 387 -13.27 -0.37 -19.85
CA LEU A 387 -12.99 -0.52 -18.42
C LEU A 387 -13.15 -1.99 -18.02
N GLU A 388 -12.12 -2.58 -17.43
CA GLU A 388 -12.13 -3.95 -16.91
C GLU A 388 -12.43 -4.00 -15.41
N SER A 389 -12.84 -5.16 -14.90
CA SER A 389 -13.05 -5.29 -13.44
C SER A 389 -11.72 -5.14 -12.71
N GLY A 390 -11.72 -4.39 -11.60
CA GLY A 390 -10.51 -4.05 -10.84
C GLY A 390 -9.74 -2.84 -11.37
N ASP A 391 -10.14 -2.24 -12.50
CA ASP A 391 -9.53 -1.00 -12.99
C ASP A 391 -9.73 0.14 -11.99
N ARG A 392 -8.65 0.90 -11.73
CA ARG A 392 -8.69 2.03 -10.79
C ARG A 392 -9.07 3.33 -11.48
N VAL A 393 -10.11 3.97 -10.98
CA VAL A 393 -10.71 5.19 -11.53
C VAL A 393 -10.54 6.35 -10.56
N ALA A 394 -9.69 7.32 -10.89
CA ALA A 394 -9.56 8.55 -10.12
C ALA A 394 -10.80 9.44 -10.30
N ILE A 395 -11.50 9.71 -9.21
CA ILE A 395 -12.68 10.57 -9.21
C ILE A 395 -12.24 11.99 -8.81
N LEU A 396 -12.31 12.91 -9.77
CA LEU A 396 -11.92 14.33 -9.64
C LEU A 396 -13.15 15.26 -9.56
N THR A 397 -14.33 14.68 -9.36
CA THR A 397 -15.62 15.36 -9.28
C THR A 397 -15.81 15.99 -7.90
N PRO A 398 -16.30 17.24 -7.78
CA PRO A 398 -16.68 17.81 -6.49
C PRO A 398 -17.85 17.03 -5.85
N PRO A 399 -18.04 17.11 -4.52
CA PRO A 399 -19.26 16.62 -3.87
C PRO A 399 -20.51 17.15 -4.57
N GLY A 400 -21.49 16.27 -4.78
CA GLY A 400 -22.70 16.55 -5.56
C GLY A 400 -23.28 15.27 -6.18
N VAL A 401 -24.39 15.42 -6.89
CA VAL A 401 -25.04 14.32 -7.65
C VAL A 401 -24.08 13.63 -8.62
N ASP A 402 -23.27 14.41 -9.34
CA ASP A 402 -22.27 13.88 -10.28
C ASP A 402 -21.23 12.98 -9.61
N LEU A 403 -20.83 13.29 -8.37
CA LEU A 403 -19.88 12.46 -7.62
C LEU A 403 -20.51 11.12 -7.26
N LEU A 404 -21.72 11.15 -6.70
CA LEU A 404 -22.43 9.94 -6.30
C LEU A 404 -22.68 9.05 -7.54
N THR A 405 -23.20 9.65 -8.62
CA THR A 405 -23.41 8.96 -9.89
C THR A 405 -22.13 8.34 -10.45
N ALA A 406 -21.00 9.06 -10.41
CA ALA A 406 -19.72 8.54 -10.87
C ALA A 406 -19.22 7.38 -10.00
N VAL A 407 -19.34 7.48 -8.67
CA VAL A 407 -18.89 6.44 -7.74
C VAL A 407 -19.70 5.16 -7.93
N TYR A 408 -21.03 5.26 -7.87
CA TYR A 408 -21.91 4.12 -8.09
C TYR A 408 -21.76 3.55 -9.51
N GLY A 409 -21.67 4.38 -10.54
CA GLY A 409 -21.47 3.91 -11.92
C GLY A 409 -20.16 3.15 -12.13
N VAL A 410 -19.07 3.59 -11.49
CA VAL A 410 -17.78 2.88 -11.51
C VAL A 410 -17.88 1.54 -10.80
N TRP A 411 -18.49 1.49 -9.61
CA TRP A 411 -18.72 0.24 -8.90
C TRP A 411 -19.60 -0.72 -9.70
N ARG A 412 -20.69 -0.22 -10.30
CA ARG A 412 -21.58 -1.03 -11.16
C ARG A 412 -20.86 -1.58 -12.39
N ALA A 413 -19.83 -0.90 -12.89
CA ALA A 413 -18.96 -1.39 -13.96
C ALA A 413 -17.86 -2.37 -13.50
N GLY A 414 -17.73 -2.62 -12.20
CA GLY A 414 -16.69 -3.44 -11.58
C GLY A 414 -15.36 -2.73 -11.36
N GLY A 415 -15.32 -1.40 -11.48
CA GLY A 415 -14.12 -0.59 -11.25
C GLY A 415 -13.94 -0.17 -9.79
N VAL A 416 -12.70 0.18 -9.44
CA VAL A 416 -12.30 0.63 -8.10
C VAL A 416 -12.21 2.15 -8.08
N THR A 417 -12.96 2.82 -7.23
CA THR A 417 -12.90 4.29 -7.13
C THR A 417 -11.68 4.74 -6.35
N VAL A 418 -10.96 5.76 -6.84
CA VAL A 418 -9.85 6.38 -6.12
C VAL A 418 -10.25 7.80 -5.75
N LEU A 419 -10.42 8.04 -4.46
CA LEU A 419 -10.89 9.30 -3.89
C LEU A 419 -9.81 9.88 -2.99
N ALA A 420 -9.57 11.18 -3.11
CA ALA A 420 -8.60 11.88 -2.30
C ALA A 420 -9.12 13.26 -1.92
N ASP A 421 -8.96 13.61 -0.65
CA ASP A 421 -9.45 14.85 -0.08
C ASP A 421 -8.73 16.07 -0.71
N ARG A 422 -9.49 17.12 -1.00
CA ARG A 422 -8.95 18.41 -1.47
C ARG A 422 -8.10 19.11 -0.42
N GLY A 423 -8.31 18.82 0.86
CA GLY A 423 -7.49 19.29 1.99
C GLY A 423 -6.01 18.94 1.87
N LEU A 424 -5.64 17.95 1.03
CA LEU A 424 -4.24 17.61 0.72
C LEU A 424 -3.51 18.68 -0.12
N GLY A 425 -4.24 19.65 -0.67
CA GLY A 425 -3.73 20.61 -1.64
C GLY A 425 -3.31 19.95 -2.97
N LEU A 426 -3.01 20.77 -3.98
CA LEU A 426 -2.76 20.28 -5.35
C LEU A 426 -1.57 19.32 -5.46
N ARG A 427 -0.51 19.55 -4.67
CA ARG A 427 0.67 18.68 -4.67
C ARG A 427 0.39 17.36 -3.94
N GLY A 428 -0.24 17.39 -2.77
CA GLY A 428 -0.58 16.21 -1.99
C GLY A 428 -1.58 15.32 -2.74
N LEU A 429 -2.62 15.93 -3.32
CA LEU A 429 -3.59 15.26 -4.18
C LEU A 429 -2.91 14.54 -5.36
N GLY A 430 -1.98 15.21 -6.04
CA GLY A 430 -1.23 14.62 -7.14
C GLY A 430 -0.32 13.46 -6.72
N VAL A 431 0.25 13.49 -5.51
CA VAL A 431 1.06 12.36 -4.98
C VAL A 431 0.15 11.19 -4.62
N ALA A 432 -0.95 11.44 -3.91
CA ALA A 432 -1.95 10.45 -3.52
C ALA A 432 -2.52 9.74 -4.75
N ILE A 433 -3.13 10.48 -5.67
CA ILE A 433 -3.75 9.88 -6.86
C ILE A 433 -2.73 9.08 -7.69
N ARG A 434 -1.49 9.57 -7.84
CA ARG A 434 -0.45 8.82 -8.56
C ARG A 434 -0.08 7.51 -7.89
N SER A 435 -0.05 7.45 -6.56
CA SER A 435 0.34 6.23 -5.84
C SER A 435 -0.71 5.13 -5.95
N ALA A 436 -1.97 5.49 -6.16
CA ALA A 436 -3.03 4.53 -6.48
C ALA A 436 -2.95 3.99 -7.92
N ARG A 437 -2.16 4.63 -8.79
CA ARG A 437 -1.91 4.25 -10.20
C ARG A 437 -3.20 4.04 -11.05
N PRO A 438 -4.12 5.01 -11.08
CA PRO A 438 -5.35 4.89 -11.83
C PRO A 438 -5.10 4.74 -13.35
N THR A 439 -5.86 3.85 -13.97
CA THR A 439 -5.98 3.65 -15.43
C THR A 439 -7.08 4.53 -16.03
N TRP A 440 -7.96 5.07 -15.20
CA TRP A 440 -9.05 5.96 -15.60
C TRP A 440 -9.14 7.20 -14.71
N ALA A 441 -9.69 8.29 -15.23
CA ALA A 441 -9.99 9.49 -14.46
C ALA A 441 -11.31 10.11 -14.93
N ILE A 442 -12.22 10.35 -13.99
CA ILE A 442 -13.54 10.93 -14.22
C ILE A 442 -13.63 12.28 -13.51
N GLY A 443 -14.20 13.28 -14.17
CA GLY A 443 -14.47 14.57 -13.54
C GLY A 443 -14.85 15.67 -14.53
N PRO A 444 -15.11 16.89 -14.07
CA PRO A 444 -15.40 18.00 -14.97
C PRO A 444 -14.18 18.32 -15.86
N LYS A 445 -14.42 18.80 -17.09
CA LYS A 445 -13.37 19.06 -18.11
C LYS A 445 -12.19 19.88 -17.55
N ARG A 446 -12.47 20.88 -16.71
CA ARG A 446 -11.45 21.71 -16.01
C ARG A 446 -10.53 20.89 -15.10
N ALA A 447 -11.07 19.95 -14.33
CA ALA A 447 -10.30 19.12 -13.40
C ALA A 447 -9.45 18.09 -14.16
N LEU A 448 -9.98 17.52 -15.25
CA LEU A 448 -9.24 16.61 -16.13
C LEU A 448 -8.06 17.32 -16.82
N ALA A 449 -8.26 18.56 -17.27
CA ALA A 449 -7.19 19.38 -17.84
C ALA A 449 -6.09 19.68 -16.80
N ALA A 450 -6.48 20.06 -15.58
CA ALA A 450 -5.57 20.27 -14.47
C ALA A 450 -4.77 19.00 -14.11
N SER A 451 -5.45 17.85 -14.01
CA SER A 451 -4.84 16.55 -13.77
C SER A 451 -3.80 16.19 -14.85
N ARG A 452 -4.09 16.47 -16.13
CA ARG A 452 -3.14 16.25 -17.23
C ARG A 452 -1.93 17.16 -17.11
N ALA A 453 -2.12 18.46 -16.90
CA ALA A 453 -1.03 19.44 -16.80
C ALA A 453 -0.10 19.14 -15.62
N MET A 454 -0.67 18.78 -14.47
CA MET A 454 0.08 18.44 -13.24
C MET A 454 0.52 16.97 -13.16
N ARG A 455 0.20 16.17 -14.18
CA ARG A 455 0.53 14.73 -14.26
C ARG A 455 0.04 13.92 -13.06
N TRP A 456 -1.17 14.19 -12.57
CA TRP A 456 -1.78 13.41 -11.49
C TRP A 456 -2.18 12.01 -11.96
N THR A 457 -2.67 11.89 -13.19
CA THR A 457 -3.09 10.61 -13.79
C THR A 457 -2.38 10.40 -15.14
N PRO A 458 -1.05 10.18 -15.14
CA PRO A 458 -0.24 10.19 -16.38
C PRO A 458 -0.58 9.05 -17.35
N ARG A 459 -1.10 7.93 -16.83
CA ARG A 459 -1.46 6.74 -17.62
C ARG A 459 -2.97 6.63 -17.88
N ALA A 460 -3.77 7.54 -17.32
CA ALA A 460 -5.21 7.37 -17.31
C ALA A 460 -5.90 7.87 -18.58
N GLN A 461 -6.89 7.11 -19.05
CA GLN A 461 -7.92 7.62 -19.95
C GLN A 461 -8.82 8.58 -19.15
N ARG A 462 -9.10 9.76 -19.72
CA ARG A 462 -9.83 10.85 -19.04
C ARG A 462 -11.21 11.00 -19.68
N LEU A 463 -12.26 10.94 -18.87
CA LEU A 463 -13.66 11.01 -19.30
C LEU A 463 -14.40 12.08 -18.51
N ALA A 464 -15.15 12.95 -19.20
CA ALA A 464 -16.00 13.91 -18.51
C ALA A 464 -17.29 13.22 -18.05
N ILE A 465 -17.75 13.51 -16.83
CA ILE A 465 -18.93 12.84 -16.25
C ILE A 465 -20.19 13.02 -17.11
N GLY A 466 -20.42 14.21 -17.66
CA GLY A 466 -21.55 14.46 -18.56
C GLY A 466 -21.50 13.67 -19.89
N ASP A 467 -20.32 13.17 -20.29
CA ASP A 467 -20.20 12.30 -21.47
C ASP A 467 -20.60 10.85 -21.15
N LEU A 468 -20.77 10.50 -19.86
CA LEU A 468 -21.08 9.15 -19.38
C LEU A 468 -22.57 8.97 -19.03
N THR A 469 -23.25 10.04 -18.62
CA THR A 469 -24.65 10.00 -18.15
C THR A 469 -25.69 10.00 -19.28
N SER A 470 -25.26 10.10 -20.54
CA SER A 470 -26.14 10.17 -21.72
C SER A 470 -26.22 8.87 -22.53
N ALA A 471 -25.53 7.82 -22.08
CA ALA A 471 -25.49 6.55 -22.80
C ALA A 471 -26.83 5.80 -22.73
N SER A 472 -27.16 5.10 -23.82
CA SER A 472 -28.30 4.18 -23.87
C SER A 472 -28.02 2.89 -23.11
N CYS A 473 -29.08 2.15 -22.77
CA CYS A 473 -28.99 0.81 -22.18
C CYS A 473 -28.06 -0.11 -22.98
N GLY A 474 -27.29 -0.94 -22.27
CA GLY A 474 -26.37 -1.92 -22.83
C GLY A 474 -26.01 -3.00 -21.82
N ASP A 475 -25.17 -3.95 -22.22
CA ASP A 475 -24.81 -5.09 -21.38
C ASP A 475 -23.94 -4.64 -20.18
N LEU A 476 -24.48 -4.84 -18.98
CA LEU A 476 -23.79 -4.61 -17.73
C LEU A 476 -23.19 -5.90 -17.17
N PRO A 477 -22.04 -5.84 -16.47
CA PRO A 477 -21.51 -7.01 -15.79
C PRO A 477 -22.43 -7.45 -14.63
N PRO A 478 -22.19 -8.62 -14.02
CA PRO A 478 -22.75 -8.95 -12.72
C PRO A 478 -22.46 -7.86 -11.67
N LEU A 479 -23.25 -7.81 -10.60
CA LEU A 479 -22.92 -6.97 -9.46
C LEU A 479 -21.55 -7.39 -8.88
N PRO A 480 -20.77 -6.45 -8.32
CA PRO A 480 -19.48 -6.76 -7.69
C PRO A 480 -19.62 -7.82 -6.59
N ALA A 481 -18.63 -8.70 -6.49
CA ALA A 481 -18.56 -9.66 -5.40
C ALA A 481 -18.16 -8.96 -4.09
N PRO A 482 -18.52 -9.51 -2.91
CA PRO A 482 -18.18 -8.90 -1.62
C PRO A 482 -16.67 -8.68 -1.42
N ASP A 483 -15.84 -9.54 -2.00
CA ASP A 483 -14.37 -9.50 -1.88
C ASP A 483 -13.68 -8.68 -2.99
N ASP A 484 -14.45 -8.09 -3.92
CA ASP A 484 -13.89 -7.17 -4.92
C ASP A 484 -13.49 -5.84 -4.26
N GLU A 485 -12.38 -5.23 -4.71
CA GLU A 485 -12.00 -3.88 -4.29
C GLU A 485 -13.06 -2.87 -4.75
N ALA A 486 -13.65 -2.13 -3.82
CA ALA A 486 -14.59 -1.05 -4.11
C ALA A 486 -13.88 0.30 -4.24
N ALA A 487 -12.98 0.63 -3.31
CA ALA A 487 -12.40 1.96 -3.25
C ALA A 487 -10.97 2.01 -2.69
N VAL A 488 -10.24 3.06 -3.06
CA VAL A 488 -9.02 3.53 -2.41
C VAL A 488 -9.26 4.96 -1.93
N LEU A 489 -9.44 5.13 -0.62
CA LEU A 489 -9.70 6.42 0.02
C LEU A 489 -8.43 6.98 0.64
N PHE A 490 -7.99 8.17 0.23
CA PHE A 490 -6.80 8.79 0.79
C PHE A 490 -7.09 9.61 2.06
N THR A 491 -6.30 9.37 3.09
CA THR A 491 -6.33 10.14 4.33
C THR A 491 -5.76 11.55 4.14
N SER A 492 -6.15 12.49 5.00
CA SER A 492 -5.73 13.90 4.98
C SER A 492 -4.24 14.14 5.29
N GLY A 493 -3.48 13.08 5.64
CA GLY A 493 -2.03 13.16 5.81
C GLY A 493 -1.56 13.96 7.02
N ALA A 494 -2.39 14.14 8.05
CA ALA A 494 -2.02 14.91 9.24
C ALA A 494 -0.78 14.37 9.98
N THR A 495 -0.53 13.05 9.92
CA THR A 495 0.58 12.36 10.62
C THR A 495 1.71 11.90 9.67
N GLY A 496 1.69 12.30 8.40
CA GLY A 496 2.69 11.87 7.42
C GLY A 496 2.17 11.90 5.98
N PRO A 497 2.85 11.21 5.03
CA PRO A 497 2.34 11.09 3.67
C PRO A 497 0.92 10.51 3.65
N ALA A 498 0.03 11.06 2.81
CA ALA A 498 -1.32 10.55 2.63
C ALA A 498 -1.28 9.05 2.26
N LYS A 499 -2.07 8.26 2.98
CA LYS A 499 -2.16 6.80 2.78
C LYS A 499 -3.48 6.48 2.11
N GLY A 500 -3.46 5.57 1.14
CA GLY A 500 -4.67 5.07 0.49
C GLY A 500 -5.18 3.85 1.24
N VAL A 501 -6.35 3.99 1.88
CA VAL A 501 -7.07 2.89 2.51
C VAL A 501 -7.83 2.13 1.45
N ARG A 502 -7.60 0.81 1.36
CA ARG A 502 -8.34 -0.08 0.45
C ARG A 502 -9.62 -0.54 1.13
N TYR A 503 -10.72 -0.46 0.40
CA TYR A 503 -12.04 -0.95 0.79
C TYR A 503 -12.47 -2.07 -0.16
N LEU A 504 -12.97 -3.16 0.41
CA LEU A 504 -13.74 -4.17 -0.27
C LEU A 504 -15.23 -3.82 -0.24
N HIS A 505 -16.01 -4.37 -1.17
CA HIS A 505 -17.47 -4.18 -1.16
C HIS A 505 -18.11 -4.62 0.16
N ARG A 506 -17.71 -5.77 0.72
CA ARG A 506 -18.19 -6.26 2.02
C ARG A 506 -17.93 -5.28 3.16
N GLN A 507 -16.86 -4.50 3.11
CA GLN A 507 -16.54 -3.54 4.18
C GLN A 507 -17.48 -2.33 4.13
N LEU A 508 -17.84 -1.87 2.93
CA LEU A 508 -18.84 -0.82 2.75
C LEU A 508 -20.24 -1.31 3.14
N GLU A 509 -20.56 -2.57 2.87
CA GLU A 509 -21.80 -3.23 3.30
C GLU A 509 -21.90 -3.30 4.82
N CYS A 510 -20.88 -3.85 5.48
CA CYS A 510 -20.82 -3.88 6.94
C CYS A 510 -20.91 -2.48 7.55
N GLN A 511 -20.28 -1.47 6.93
CA GLN A 511 -20.39 -0.08 7.39
C GLN A 511 -21.83 0.45 7.26
N ARG A 512 -22.50 0.22 6.12
CA ARG A 512 -23.91 0.58 5.94
C ARG A 512 -24.78 -0.07 7.02
N ASP A 513 -24.61 -1.36 7.24
CA ASP A 513 -25.44 -2.13 8.19
C ASP A 513 -25.19 -1.70 9.64
N ALA A 514 -23.93 -1.43 10.00
CA ALA A 514 -23.58 -0.89 11.30
C ALA A 514 -24.22 0.49 11.53
N LEU A 515 -24.22 1.38 10.53
CA LEU A 515 -24.90 2.68 10.62
C LEU A 515 -26.42 2.51 10.80
N ALA A 516 -27.04 1.60 10.05
CA ALA A 516 -28.47 1.34 10.15
C ALA A 516 -28.85 0.81 11.54
N ALA A 517 -28.11 -0.18 12.03
CA ALA A 517 -28.37 -0.79 13.33
C ALA A 517 -28.12 0.19 14.48
N THR A 518 -27.00 0.92 14.46
CA THR A 518 -26.60 1.84 15.55
C THR A 518 -27.59 2.99 15.73
N TYR A 519 -28.09 3.56 14.62
CA TYR A 519 -28.97 4.74 14.67
C TYR A 519 -30.45 4.39 14.43
N GLY A 520 -30.77 3.11 14.32
CA GLY A 520 -32.13 2.62 14.02
C GLY A 520 -32.67 3.20 12.72
N ILE A 521 -31.84 3.29 11.67
CA ILE A 521 -32.23 3.89 10.39
C ILE A 521 -33.20 2.96 9.67
N THR A 522 -34.32 3.52 9.23
CA THR A 522 -35.39 2.82 8.51
C THR A 522 -35.69 3.50 7.19
N ARG A 523 -36.50 2.87 6.33
CA ARG A 523 -36.92 3.45 5.05
C ARG A 523 -37.73 4.75 5.16
N SER A 524 -38.26 5.08 6.35
CA SER A 524 -38.92 6.37 6.60
C SER A 524 -37.96 7.50 6.94
N ASP A 525 -36.69 7.21 7.22
CA ASP A 525 -35.69 8.22 7.52
C ASP A 525 -35.24 8.97 6.27
N ARG A 526 -34.72 10.18 6.46
CA ARG A 526 -34.32 11.10 5.39
C ARG A 526 -33.09 11.88 5.87
N LEU A 527 -32.00 11.82 5.09
CA LEU A 527 -30.65 12.22 5.53
C LEU A 527 -30.24 13.58 4.95
N VAL A 528 -29.79 14.51 5.79
CA VAL A 528 -28.96 15.65 5.35
C VAL A 528 -27.49 15.30 5.53
N ALA A 529 -26.77 15.15 4.43
CA ALA A 529 -25.34 14.83 4.43
C ALA A 529 -24.49 16.09 4.27
N ALA A 530 -24.33 16.86 5.36
CA ALA A 530 -23.38 17.99 5.42
C ALA A 530 -21.92 17.53 5.65
N PHE A 531 -21.67 16.24 5.47
CA PHE A 531 -20.35 15.62 5.48
C PHE A 531 -20.29 14.60 4.33
N ALA A 532 -19.56 14.96 3.25
CA ALA A 532 -19.70 14.33 1.93
C ALA A 532 -19.58 12.80 1.87
N PRO A 533 -18.69 12.11 2.62
CA PRO A 533 -18.60 10.65 2.56
C PRO A 533 -19.91 9.94 2.93
N PHE A 534 -20.73 10.54 3.78
CA PHE A 534 -21.99 9.94 4.25
C PHE A 534 -23.14 10.05 3.26
N ALA A 535 -23.02 10.93 2.26
CA ALA A 535 -24.02 11.04 1.20
C ALA A 535 -24.12 9.76 0.35
N LEU A 536 -23.10 8.91 0.37
CA LEU A 536 -23.13 7.61 -0.29
C LEU A 536 -24.11 6.65 0.41
N TYR A 537 -24.26 6.71 1.74
CA TYR A 537 -25.01 5.71 2.49
C TYR A 537 -26.51 5.86 2.40
N GLY A 538 -27.04 7.08 2.18
CA GLY A 538 -28.49 7.26 2.09
C GLY A 538 -29.11 6.48 0.93
N PRO A 539 -28.64 6.63 -0.33
CA PRO A 539 -29.11 5.78 -1.42
C PRO A 539 -28.88 4.29 -1.17
N ALA A 540 -27.74 3.89 -0.58
CA ALA A 540 -27.45 2.49 -0.24
C ALA A 540 -28.40 1.89 0.82
N LEU A 541 -28.99 2.74 1.67
CA LEU A 541 -30.03 2.40 2.65
C LEU A 541 -31.45 2.59 2.08
N GLY A 542 -31.57 2.98 0.82
CA GLY A 542 -32.86 3.25 0.16
C GLY A 542 -33.56 4.52 0.67
N ILE A 543 -32.86 5.45 1.31
CA ILE A 543 -33.45 6.68 1.88
C ILE A 543 -33.06 7.95 1.09
N PRO A 544 -33.94 8.97 1.07
CA PRO A 544 -33.63 10.26 0.47
C PRO A 544 -32.44 10.95 1.14
N THR A 545 -31.58 11.59 0.35
CA THR A 545 -30.41 12.34 0.84
C THR A 545 -30.36 13.76 0.28
N ALA A 546 -30.24 14.76 1.14
CA ALA A 546 -29.99 16.15 0.74
C ALA A 546 -28.53 16.54 0.99
N LEU A 547 -27.93 17.18 -0.01
CA LEU A 547 -26.65 17.86 0.10
C LEU A 547 -26.92 19.36 0.29
N PRO A 548 -26.56 19.96 1.44
CA PRO A 548 -26.79 21.39 1.68
C PRO A 548 -26.01 22.25 0.69
N ASN A 549 -26.48 23.48 0.47
CA ASN A 549 -25.85 24.44 -0.45
C ASN A 549 -24.59 25.06 0.15
N CYS A 550 -23.58 24.23 0.40
CA CYS A 550 -22.29 24.65 0.94
C CYS A 550 -21.15 23.75 0.46
N ASP A 551 -19.95 24.32 0.37
CA ASP A 551 -18.73 23.53 0.26
C ASP A 551 -18.42 22.90 1.63
N VAL A 552 -18.66 21.60 1.78
CA VAL A 552 -18.42 20.86 3.02
C VAL A 552 -16.96 20.93 3.51
N THR A 553 -16.01 21.31 2.64
CA THR A 553 -14.61 21.54 3.03
C THR A 553 -14.38 22.91 3.69
N LYS A 554 -15.40 23.76 3.73
CA LYS A 554 -15.41 25.10 4.34
C LYS A 554 -16.53 25.16 5.39
N PRO A 555 -16.26 24.70 6.63
CA PRO A 555 -17.28 24.60 7.69
C PRO A 555 -18.11 25.88 7.92
N GLY A 556 -17.50 27.06 7.75
CA GLY A 556 -18.19 28.35 7.88
C GLY A 556 -19.30 28.64 6.86
N GLN A 557 -19.45 27.81 5.82
CA GLN A 557 -20.54 27.93 4.84
C GLN A 557 -21.82 27.20 5.26
N LEU A 558 -21.76 26.30 6.24
CA LEU A 558 -22.95 25.64 6.78
C LEU A 558 -23.54 26.54 7.88
N THR A 559 -24.42 27.47 7.51
CA THR A 559 -25.17 28.31 8.47
C THR A 559 -26.43 27.58 8.97
N ALA A 560 -27.06 28.12 10.01
CA ALA A 560 -28.34 27.63 10.52
C ALA A 560 -29.41 27.57 9.42
N GLU A 561 -29.56 28.65 8.65
CA GLU A 561 -30.49 28.72 7.52
C GLU A 561 -30.17 27.67 6.45
N VAL A 562 -28.89 27.49 6.07
CA VAL A 562 -28.51 26.51 5.03
C VAL A 562 -28.79 25.08 5.47
N LEU A 563 -28.56 24.76 6.75
CA LEU A 563 -28.89 23.45 7.28
C LEU A 563 -30.42 23.27 7.37
N ASP A 564 -31.14 24.29 7.83
CA ASP A 564 -32.59 24.25 7.98
C ASP A 564 -33.31 24.10 6.64
N ASP A 565 -32.90 24.86 5.61
CA ASP A 565 -33.40 24.75 4.25
C ASP A 565 -33.23 23.32 3.70
N ALA A 566 -32.07 22.70 3.93
CA ALA A 566 -31.83 21.32 3.53
C ALA A 566 -32.72 20.33 4.30
N CYS A 567 -32.92 20.56 5.61
CA CYS A 567 -33.80 19.72 6.43
C CYS A 567 -35.26 19.84 5.96
N GLN A 568 -35.76 21.06 5.74
CA GLN A 568 -37.12 21.30 5.26
C GLN A 568 -37.34 20.71 3.87
N ARG A 569 -36.36 20.83 2.96
CA ARG A 569 -36.50 20.39 1.57
C ARG A 569 -36.85 18.92 1.44
N ILE A 570 -36.38 18.10 2.38
CA ILE A 570 -36.64 16.66 2.39
C ILE A 570 -37.33 16.20 3.68
N ASN A 571 -37.88 17.07 4.53
CA ASN A 571 -38.41 16.65 5.85
C ASN A 571 -37.43 15.71 6.59
N ALA A 572 -36.19 16.16 6.76
CA ALA A 572 -35.10 15.33 7.26
C ALA A 572 -35.36 14.82 8.68
N THR A 573 -34.93 13.59 8.94
CA THR A 573 -34.95 12.99 10.28
C THR A 573 -33.54 12.83 10.85
N ILE A 574 -32.53 12.82 9.98
CA ILE A 574 -31.12 12.61 10.34
C ILE A 574 -30.27 13.69 9.68
N ALA A 575 -29.33 14.28 10.43
CA ALA A 575 -28.30 15.15 9.87
C ALA A 575 -26.90 14.72 10.31
N PHE A 576 -25.93 14.80 9.38
CA PHE A 576 -24.51 14.60 9.68
C PHE A 576 -23.74 15.87 9.34
N ALA A 577 -23.04 16.47 10.30
CA ALA A 577 -22.09 17.55 10.07
C ALA A 577 -20.83 17.45 10.94
N SER A 578 -19.72 18.02 10.50
CA SER A 578 -18.50 18.10 11.32
C SER A 578 -18.68 19.02 12.53
N PRO A 579 -17.94 18.85 13.64
CA PRO A 579 -18.09 19.69 14.82
C PRO A 579 -17.88 21.18 14.53
N SER A 580 -16.91 21.54 13.67
CA SER A 580 -16.71 22.93 13.27
C SER A 580 -17.88 23.50 12.44
N ALA A 581 -18.58 22.66 11.68
CA ALA A 581 -19.74 23.09 10.91
C ALA A 581 -20.96 23.28 11.83
N LEU A 582 -21.17 22.38 12.80
CA LEU A 582 -22.23 22.54 13.81
C LEU A 582 -22.00 23.76 14.72
N ALA A 583 -20.75 24.04 15.09
CA ALA A 583 -20.42 25.26 15.83
C ALA A 583 -20.80 26.53 15.03
N ASN A 584 -20.64 26.52 13.70
CA ASN A 584 -21.06 27.62 12.85
C ASN A 584 -22.58 27.72 12.70
N VAL A 585 -23.29 26.59 12.64
CA VAL A 585 -24.76 26.54 12.70
C VAL A 585 -25.25 27.22 13.97
N VAL A 586 -24.72 26.85 15.14
CA VAL A 586 -25.07 27.49 16.42
C VAL A 586 -24.76 28.99 16.40
N ALA A 587 -23.57 29.39 15.95
CA ALA A 587 -23.16 30.79 15.93
C ALA A 587 -24.00 31.67 14.98
N SER A 588 -24.62 31.08 13.96
CA SER A 588 -25.47 31.78 12.99
C SER A 588 -26.97 31.68 13.29
N ALA A 589 -27.38 30.95 14.33
CA ALA A 589 -28.77 30.80 14.74
C ALA A 589 -29.25 32.02 15.55
N VAL A 590 -29.39 33.19 14.89
CA VAL A 590 -29.87 34.44 15.51
C VAL A 590 -31.30 34.74 15.05
N ASP A 591 -32.24 34.88 15.99
CA ASP A 591 -33.64 35.29 15.77
C ASP A 591 -34.39 34.54 14.64
N THR A 592 -34.01 33.30 14.35
CA THR A 592 -34.54 32.50 13.23
C THR A 592 -35.26 31.26 13.74
N SER A 593 -36.46 30.99 13.22
CA SER A 593 -37.17 29.73 13.47
C SER A 593 -36.56 28.64 12.59
N LEU A 594 -35.97 27.62 13.21
CA LEU A 594 -35.31 26.50 12.54
C LEU A 594 -36.19 25.24 12.60
N ALA A 595 -37.36 25.30 11.95
CA ALA A 595 -38.35 24.22 12.04
C ALA A 595 -37.86 22.89 11.45
N GLY A 596 -37.02 22.94 10.41
CA GLY A 596 -36.41 21.75 9.82
C GLY A 596 -35.40 21.11 10.75
N VAL A 597 -34.48 21.89 11.34
CA VAL A 597 -33.50 21.41 12.32
C VAL A 597 -34.20 20.86 13.56
N ALA A 598 -35.24 21.54 14.04
CA ALA A 598 -36.02 21.11 15.21
C ALA A 598 -36.73 19.76 14.99
N SER A 599 -36.98 19.35 13.74
CA SER A 599 -37.64 18.08 13.41
C SER A 599 -36.71 16.87 13.35
N LEU A 600 -35.39 17.08 13.48
CA LEU A 600 -34.41 16.00 13.44
C LEU A 600 -34.56 15.10 14.67
N ARG A 601 -34.47 13.78 14.46
CA ARG A 601 -34.44 12.78 15.54
C ARG A 601 -33.02 12.34 15.89
N VAL A 602 -32.08 12.43 14.94
CA VAL A 602 -30.65 12.09 15.15
C VAL A 602 -29.77 13.15 14.50
N ILE A 603 -28.76 13.61 15.26
CA ILE A 603 -27.68 14.45 14.75
C ILE A 603 -26.35 13.78 15.03
N LEU A 604 -25.58 13.54 13.97
CA LEU A 604 -24.26 12.93 14.04
C LEU A 604 -23.18 14.00 13.87
N SER A 605 -22.18 14.00 14.76
CA SER A 605 -20.98 14.83 14.60
C SER A 605 -19.69 14.04 14.74
N ALA A 606 -18.82 14.12 13.74
CA ALA A 606 -17.54 13.40 13.75
C ALA A 606 -16.49 14.06 12.85
N GLY A 607 -15.33 13.41 12.75
CA GLY A 607 -14.22 13.81 11.90
C GLY A 607 -13.17 14.70 12.59
N ALA A 608 -13.47 15.16 13.81
CA ALA A 608 -12.54 15.82 14.73
C ALA A 608 -13.10 15.68 16.16
N PRO A 609 -12.31 15.97 17.22
CA PRO A 609 -12.84 16.04 18.57
C PRO A 609 -14.06 16.96 18.65
N VAL A 610 -15.17 16.45 19.19
CA VAL A 610 -16.44 17.18 19.32
C VAL A 610 -16.53 17.77 20.74
N PRO A 611 -16.55 19.10 20.91
CA PRO A 611 -16.73 19.71 22.23
C PRO A 611 -18.16 19.45 22.75
N SER A 612 -18.30 19.04 24.01
CA SER A 612 -19.62 18.78 24.61
C SER A 612 -20.48 20.06 24.63
N GLU A 613 -19.88 21.24 24.78
CA GLU A 613 -20.59 22.52 24.73
C GLU A 613 -21.24 22.77 23.36
N THR A 614 -20.61 22.28 22.28
CA THR A 614 -21.20 22.37 20.93
C THR A 614 -22.42 21.47 20.82
N LEU A 615 -22.37 20.25 21.37
CA LEU A 615 -23.52 19.34 21.38
C LEU A 615 -24.69 19.92 22.19
N HIS A 616 -24.44 20.44 23.39
CA HIS A 616 -25.46 21.11 24.20
C HIS A 616 -26.12 22.28 23.46
N ALA A 617 -25.33 23.10 22.78
CA ALA A 617 -25.86 24.24 22.03
C ALA A 617 -26.69 23.81 20.81
N VAL A 618 -26.31 22.71 20.14
CA VAL A 618 -27.11 22.12 19.05
C VAL A 618 -28.40 21.50 19.59
N ALA A 619 -28.36 20.84 20.75
CA ALA A 619 -29.55 20.26 21.39
C ALA A 619 -30.62 21.34 21.70
N ALA A 620 -30.20 22.58 21.99
CA ALA A 620 -31.13 23.70 22.15
C ALA A 620 -31.87 24.08 20.84
N LEU A 621 -31.27 23.80 19.67
CA LEU A 621 -31.89 24.03 18.36
C LEU A 621 -32.72 22.83 17.88
N ALA A 622 -32.39 21.63 18.34
CA ALA A 622 -33.04 20.37 18.00
C ALA A 622 -33.39 19.57 19.26
N PRO A 623 -34.43 19.99 20.03
CA PRO A 623 -34.71 19.46 21.35
C PRO A 623 -35.13 18.00 21.38
N ASP A 624 -35.68 17.48 20.27
CA ASP A 624 -36.13 16.10 20.14
C ASP A 624 -35.04 15.17 19.53
N ALA A 625 -33.88 15.72 19.18
CA ALA A 625 -32.80 14.95 18.56
C ALA A 625 -31.95 14.22 19.61
N SER A 626 -31.59 12.97 19.33
CA SER A 626 -30.43 12.31 19.94
C SER A 626 -29.16 12.77 19.25
N LEU A 627 -28.23 13.35 20.01
CA LEU A 627 -26.94 13.78 19.50
C LEU A 627 -25.88 12.71 19.75
N HIS A 628 -25.19 12.32 18.69
CA HIS A 628 -24.14 11.30 18.73
C HIS A 628 -22.81 11.86 18.23
N THR A 629 -21.72 11.37 18.82
CA THR A 629 -20.36 11.65 18.35
C THR A 629 -19.60 10.38 17.96
N PRO A 630 -19.95 9.75 16.82
CA PRO A 630 -19.25 8.55 16.39
C PRO A 630 -17.76 8.81 16.15
N TYR A 631 -16.94 7.91 16.67
CA TYR A 631 -15.51 7.88 16.42
C TYR A 631 -15.19 6.81 15.38
N GLY A 632 -14.30 7.15 14.45
CA GLY A 632 -13.72 6.20 13.53
C GLY A 632 -12.54 6.83 12.78
N MET A 633 -11.89 6.02 11.98
CA MET A 633 -10.81 6.41 11.07
C MET A 633 -11.16 6.02 9.63
N THR A 634 -10.41 6.50 8.65
CA THR A 634 -10.68 6.13 7.25
C THR A 634 -10.57 4.62 7.02
N GLU A 635 -9.92 3.86 7.89
CA GLU A 635 -9.77 2.41 7.85
C GLU A 635 -10.97 1.65 8.43
N ALA A 636 -11.71 2.25 9.37
CA ALA A 636 -12.89 1.67 10.00
C ALA A 636 -13.73 2.77 10.66
N LEU A 637 -15.03 2.84 10.32
CA LEU A 637 -15.93 3.86 10.86
C LEU A 637 -17.40 3.41 10.80
N PRO A 638 -18.24 3.63 11.83
CA PRO A 638 -17.84 3.97 13.19
C PRO A 638 -17.18 2.76 13.89
N ILE A 639 -16.22 3.03 14.77
CA ILE A 639 -15.59 2.06 15.67
C ILE A 639 -16.24 2.12 17.05
N ALA A 640 -16.60 3.33 17.48
CA ALA A 640 -17.27 3.59 18.74
C ALA A 640 -18.26 4.74 18.55
N ASP A 641 -19.26 4.81 19.41
CA ASP A 641 -20.28 5.85 19.45
C ASP A 641 -20.59 6.16 20.91
N ILE A 642 -20.92 7.41 21.19
CA ILE A 642 -21.42 7.86 22.49
C ILE A 642 -22.45 8.97 22.26
N THR A 643 -23.53 8.93 23.02
CA THR A 643 -24.59 9.95 22.99
C THR A 643 -24.27 11.12 23.91
N LEU A 644 -24.87 12.29 23.68
CA LEU A 644 -24.81 13.41 24.61
C LEU A 644 -25.30 13.00 26.02
N ALA A 645 -26.37 12.19 26.09
CA ALA A 645 -26.93 11.73 27.36
C ALA A 645 -26.01 10.80 28.17
N GLU A 646 -25.03 10.15 27.52
CA GLU A 646 -24.01 9.34 28.20
C GLU A 646 -22.75 10.15 28.56
N ILE A 647 -22.55 11.31 27.94
CA ILE A 647 -21.47 12.25 28.28
C ILE A 647 -21.80 12.99 29.59
N ASP A 648 -23.09 13.30 29.79
CA ASP A 648 -23.62 13.95 31.00
C ASP A 648 -23.75 12.98 32.19
#